data_AF-A0A1W9GSL1-F1
#
_entry.id   AF-A0A1W9GSL1-F1
#
_cell.length_a   1.000
_cell.length_b   1.000
_cell.length_c   1.000
_cell.angle_alpha   90.00
_cell.angle_beta   90.00
_cell.angle_gamma   90.00
#
_symmetry.space_group_name_H-M   'P 1'
#
loop_
_entity.id
_entity.type
_entity.pdbx_description
1 polymer ?
#
loop_
_entity_poly.entity_id
_entity_poly.type
_entity_poly.pdbx_seq_one_letter_code
_entity_poly.pdbx_strand_id
1 'polypeptide(L)'
;MLTERQLSAILDNEQRAALGFLSGELSKDREKALDYYYGRPFGTEQPGRSQVVLRDTQDTIEWILPALLKIFTSGDDTVAYEPRGPEDEAFAKQATEYCNYVFTQDNPGFMLLYDFFKDALLQKNGVLKVYWDSEAIQETRSVDDMDDETYTLLAADPDIEIIEHTENSEAGPGSSPPLAAGGVAGMAPSATPAPPVVTHDVKYVKRQGKVCIEAVPPEEFLISRRAKSDLSKAPYVAHRTRKTLSDLITSGFDPDQVKTLPSDESSTLNEEAETRRKTDDEGGPDTANREGVMREVWVTEHYILVDYDEDGIAERRKVTTAGTNTIILRKKDGEDDKGRAQYKPDIVEWEGPLPFASVTPIPVPHRFYGQSIFDQVQDLQLIRSTLLRQMLDNLYLTNNPRHFGDKGRINQDDYNSPEPGGLVGTDGDPNGIVKEFNIPFTAGASLPVMEYLESVRENRTGVTRYNQGIDANSLNKTATGISQIMNAAQQRIELIARVFAETGVKDIFKIILFCSTKYQSKERIIRLRGDWVPMDPRQWESNYDVRVNVGLGTGNKDQMLMHLQSILGIQAQALQIQGGMTGPLVTADNIYNTCSKLVENSGLKHVELYFTDPKNAPPQPPKPDPEMAKVQQQGEIEKAKLQLQAQSDQAKLALEAKKTEQEMQLKLAEAAATIQMKREEHAMNAQLTQQKAATDQQLARDKMEGDQEVKRMAAENKAQVVVGADGRAAKISDTTGQLAEMFASFVQRQAERDAKQDEQFQILAKMLTAETQIVRGADGRATGTRRVMQ
;
A
#
# COMPACT_ATOMS: atom_id res chain seq x y z
N MET A 1 37.58 -31.77 6.66
CA MET A 1 37.59 -30.39 6.13
C MET A 1 37.45 -30.41 4.61
N LEU A 2 36.34 -29.88 4.10
CA LEU A 2 36.08 -29.77 2.67
C LEU A 2 37.18 -29.01 1.94
N THR A 3 37.58 -29.53 0.79
CA THR A 3 38.52 -28.81 -0.09
C THR A 3 37.82 -27.65 -0.80
N GLU A 4 38.57 -26.58 -1.11
CA GLU A 4 38.06 -25.42 -1.86
C GLU A 4 37.34 -25.83 -3.17
N ARG A 5 37.87 -26.84 -3.86
CA ARG A 5 37.31 -27.36 -5.12
C ARG A 5 35.96 -28.07 -4.90
N GLN A 6 35.81 -28.83 -3.82
CA GLN A 6 34.53 -29.45 -3.47
C GLN A 6 33.50 -28.40 -3.07
N LEU A 7 33.91 -27.39 -2.28
CA LEU A 7 33.02 -26.30 -1.87
C LEU A 7 32.54 -25.49 -3.07
N SER A 8 33.44 -25.10 -3.99
CA SER A 8 33.08 -24.40 -5.23
C SER A 8 32.09 -25.22 -6.09
N ALA A 9 32.28 -26.54 -6.20
CA ALA A 9 31.34 -27.40 -6.91
C ALA A 9 29.96 -27.50 -6.23
N ILE A 10 29.90 -27.50 -4.89
CA ILE A 10 28.63 -27.46 -4.14
C ILE A 10 27.92 -26.13 -4.38
N LEU A 11 28.66 -25.01 -4.31
CA LEU A 11 28.12 -23.67 -4.55
C LEU A 11 27.57 -23.52 -5.96
N ASP A 12 28.28 -23.97 -6.99
CA ASP A 12 27.80 -23.94 -8.39
C ASP A 12 26.52 -24.77 -8.57
N ASN A 13 26.44 -25.95 -7.93
CA ASN A 13 25.23 -26.78 -7.97
C ASN A 13 24.03 -26.12 -7.27
N GLU A 14 24.21 -25.57 -6.08
CA GLU A 14 23.14 -24.85 -5.36
C GLU A 14 22.73 -23.58 -6.09
N GLN A 15 23.68 -22.83 -6.65
CA GLN A 15 23.41 -21.64 -7.45
C GLN A 15 22.57 -21.98 -8.68
N ARG A 16 22.92 -23.05 -9.42
CA ARG A 16 22.13 -23.52 -10.57
C ARG A 16 20.74 -24.01 -10.20
N ALA A 17 20.58 -24.60 -9.03
CA ALA A 17 19.31 -25.11 -8.54
C ALA A 17 18.42 -24.03 -7.88
N ALA A 18 18.99 -22.87 -7.54
CA ALA A 18 18.30 -21.79 -6.84
C ALA A 18 17.20 -21.16 -7.70
N LEU A 19 16.14 -20.69 -7.03
CA LEU A 19 15.13 -19.85 -7.64
C LEU A 19 15.75 -18.49 -7.99
N GLY A 20 15.41 -17.97 -9.19
CA GLY A 20 15.92 -16.70 -9.70
C GLY A 20 17.20 -16.82 -10.55
N PHE A 21 17.79 -18.01 -10.70
CA PHE A 21 19.03 -18.16 -11.47
C PHE A 21 18.78 -18.39 -12.97
N LEU A 22 19.43 -17.57 -13.82
CA LEU A 22 19.61 -17.67 -15.28
C LEU A 22 18.38 -17.76 -16.20
N SER A 23 17.16 -17.99 -15.68
CA SER A 23 15.83 -17.83 -16.31
C SER A 23 14.84 -18.84 -15.70
N GLY A 24 13.55 -18.50 -15.66
CA GLY A 24 12.51 -19.39 -15.14
C GLY A 24 11.11 -18.79 -15.19
N GLU A 25 10.10 -19.54 -14.76
CA GLU A 25 8.71 -19.05 -14.70
C GLU A 25 8.58 -17.79 -13.82
N LEU A 26 9.31 -17.74 -12.69
CA LEU A 26 9.34 -16.57 -11.83
C LEU A 26 9.85 -15.31 -12.55
N SER A 27 10.86 -15.49 -13.40
CA SER A 27 11.48 -14.40 -14.14
C SER A 27 10.51 -13.80 -15.17
N LYS A 28 9.84 -14.68 -15.93
CA LYS A 28 8.78 -14.31 -16.88
C LYS A 28 7.60 -13.63 -16.20
N ASP A 29 7.19 -14.12 -15.03
CA ASP A 29 6.10 -13.51 -14.27
C ASP A 29 6.44 -12.08 -13.84
N ARG A 30 7.68 -11.82 -13.41
CA ARG A 30 8.15 -10.49 -13.00
C ARG A 30 8.34 -9.55 -14.18
N GLU A 31 8.86 -10.05 -15.31
CA GLU A 31 8.92 -9.29 -16.56
C GLU A 31 7.52 -8.83 -16.98
N LYS A 32 6.56 -9.76 -17.01
CA LYS A 32 5.16 -9.45 -17.31
C LYS A 32 4.56 -8.44 -16.34
N ALA A 33 4.91 -8.52 -15.05
CA ALA A 33 4.46 -7.55 -14.05
C ALA A 33 4.94 -6.12 -14.39
N LEU A 34 6.21 -5.96 -14.77
CA LEU A 34 6.77 -4.68 -15.21
C LEU A 34 6.05 -4.16 -16.47
N ASP A 35 5.83 -5.01 -17.46
CA ASP A 35 5.16 -4.61 -18.71
C ASP A 35 3.72 -4.11 -18.46
N TYR A 36 2.97 -4.81 -17.60
CA TYR A 36 1.61 -4.39 -17.22
C TYR A 36 1.61 -3.10 -16.40
N TYR A 37 2.61 -2.90 -15.54
CA TYR A 37 2.77 -1.68 -14.75
C TYR A 37 3.06 -0.46 -15.64
N TYR A 38 3.96 -0.58 -16.62
CA TYR A 38 4.24 0.50 -17.58
C TYR A 38 3.15 0.67 -18.65
N GLY A 39 2.18 -0.25 -18.72
CA GLY A 39 1.13 -0.25 -19.73
C GLY A 39 1.68 -0.51 -21.14
N ARG A 40 2.69 -1.37 -21.26
CA ARG A 40 3.23 -1.81 -22.54
C ARG A 40 2.22 -2.70 -23.28
N PRO A 41 2.31 -2.79 -24.62
CA PRO A 41 1.40 -3.62 -25.41
C PRO A 41 1.42 -5.09 -24.98
N PHE A 42 0.27 -5.76 -24.99
CA PHE A 42 0.16 -7.16 -24.56
C PHE A 42 0.58 -8.18 -25.63
N GLY A 43 0.83 -7.72 -26.86
CA GLY A 43 1.02 -8.56 -28.04
C GLY A 43 -0.29 -9.14 -28.60
N THR A 44 -1.44 -8.75 -28.04
CA THR A 44 -2.78 -9.15 -28.52
C THR A 44 -3.40 -8.11 -29.45
N GLU A 45 -2.76 -6.95 -29.56
CA GLU A 45 -3.16 -5.84 -30.39
C GLU A 45 -3.08 -6.21 -31.88
N GLN A 46 -4.09 -5.80 -32.65
CA GLN A 46 -4.10 -6.03 -34.10
C GLN A 46 -3.62 -4.78 -34.84
N PRO A 47 -2.76 -4.91 -35.86
CA PRO A 47 -2.37 -3.79 -36.71
C PRO A 47 -3.61 -3.12 -37.34
N GLY A 48 -3.64 -1.79 -37.33
CA GLY A 48 -4.77 -1.01 -37.86
C GLY A 48 -5.99 -0.90 -36.95
N ARG A 49 -5.90 -1.36 -35.69
CA ARG A 49 -6.91 -1.19 -34.63
C ARG A 49 -6.35 -0.39 -33.45
N SER A 50 -7.22 -0.02 -32.51
CA SER A 50 -6.84 0.64 -31.27
C SER A 50 -5.77 -0.15 -30.50
N GLN A 51 -4.72 0.55 -30.08
CA GLN A 51 -3.58 0.01 -29.31
C GLN A 51 -3.64 0.40 -27.83
N VAL A 52 -4.78 0.92 -27.36
CA VAL A 52 -4.91 1.46 -25.99
C VAL A 52 -4.77 0.36 -24.95
N VAL A 53 -3.93 0.60 -23.95
CA VAL A 53 -3.72 -0.26 -22.78
C VAL A 53 -4.02 0.53 -21.52
N LEU A 54 -4.90 0.00 -20.67
CA LEU A 54 -5.15 0.56 -19.33
C LEU A 54 -4.02 0.21 -18.38
N ARG A 55 -3.82 1.05 -17.36
CA ARG A 55 -2.77 0.88 -16.34
C ARG A 55 -3.33 0.55 -14.95
N ASP A 56 -4.35 -0.33 -14.92
CA ASP A 56 -5.04 -0.71 -13.68
C ASP A 56 -4.07 -1.24 -12.60
N THR A 57 -3.01 -1.97 -12.98
CA THR A 57 -1.96 -2.45 -12.06
C THR A 57 -1.18 -1.28 -11.43
N GLN A 58 -0.75 -0.31 -12.24
CA GLN A 58 -0.01 0.86 -11.75
C GLN A 58 -0.87 1.66 -10.77
N ASP A 59 -2.10 2.00 -11.18
CA ASP A 59 -3.01 2.79 -10.36
C ASP A 59 -3.23 2.11 -9.01
N THR A 60 -3.47 0.79 -8.99
CA THR A 60 -3.69 0.05 -7.75
C THR A 60 -2.46 0.08 -6.83
N ILE A 61 -1.26 -0.12 -7.36
CA ILE A 61 -0.02 -0.14 -6.58
C ILE A 61 0.28 1.26 -6.02
N GLU A 62 0.17 2.31 -6.84
CA GLU A 62 0.42 3.69 -6.43
C GLU A 62 -0.61 4.21 -5.41
N TRP A 63 -1.80 3.59 -5.33
CA TRP A 63 -2.78 3.86 -4.27
C TRP A 63 -2.49 3.12 -2.95
N ILE A 64 -1.96 1.89 -3.00
CA ILE A 64 -1.66 1.09 -1.79
C ILE A 64 -0.37 1.60 -1.12
N LEU A 65 0.64 1.96 -1.90
CA LEU A 65 1.98 2.27 -1.41
C LEU A 65 2.02 3.42 -0.38
N PRO A 66 1.37 4.57 -0.59
CA PRO A 66 1.35 5.66 0.41
C PRO A 66 0.67 5.24 1.71
N ALA A 67 -0.37 4.41 1.64
CA ALA A 67 -1.06 3.91 2.82
C ALA A 67 -0.16 3.00 3.66
N LEU A 68 0.60 2.10 3.01
CA LEU A 68 1.58 1.26 3.69
C LEU A 68 2.71 2.09 4.29
N LEU A 69 3.34 2.98 3.51
CA LEU A 69 4.44 3.82 4.01
C LEU A 69 4.01 4.62 5.23
N LYS A 70 2.83 5.25 5.18
CA LYS A 70 2.27 5.99 6.31
C LYS A 70 2.17 5.13 7.57
N ILE A 71 1.76 3.86 7.48
CA ILE A 71 1.63 2.98 8.66
C ILE A 71 2.98 2.77 9.36
N PHE A 72 4.08 2.69 8.60
CA PHE A 72 5.41 2.44 9.14
C PHE A 72 6.20 3.71 9.49
N THR A 73 5.88 4.86 8.89
CA THR A 73 6.65 6.11 9.06
C THR A 73 5.89 7.20 9.83
N SER A 74 4.69 6.92 10.34
CA SER A 74 3.90 7.92 11.10
C SER A 74 4.32 8.06 12.57
N GLY A 75 4.97 7.03 13.14
CA GLY A 75 5.43 7.05 14.53
C GLY A 75 6.87 7.52 14.64
N ASP A 76 7.27 8.00 15.83
CA ASP A 76 8.67 8.34 16.11
C ASP A 76 9.55 7.06 16.19
N ASP A 77 9.01 5.98 16.76
CA ASP A 77 9.67 4.67 16.82
C ASP A 77 8.96 3.68 15.87
N THR A 78 9.64 3.28 14.81
CA THR A 78 9.15 2.26 13.85
C THR A 78 9.06 0.89 14.52
N VAL A 79 10.05 0.59 15.36
CA VAL A 79 10.22 -0.68 16.06
C VAL A 79 10.65 -0.42 17.49
N ALA A 80 10.16 -1.22 18.44
CA ALA A 80 10.59 -1.23 19.82
C ALA A 80 11.20 -2.60 20.19
N TYR A 81 12.30 -2.58 20.93
CA TYR A 81 12.85 -3.77 21.58
C TYR A 81 12.21 -3.94 22.95
N GLU A 82 11.63 -5.10 23.21
CA GLU A 82 11.04 -5.45 24.50
C GLU A 82 12.12 -6.11 25.38
N PRO A 83 12.29 -5.65 26.63
CA PRO A 83 13.24 -6.23 27.57
C PRO A 83 12.77 -7.61 28.04
N ARG A 84 13.72 -8.52 28.31
CA ARG A 84 13.40 -9.84 28.86
C ARG A 84 13.45 -9.87 30.38
N GLY A 85 14.36 -9.08 30.98
CA GLY A 85 14.44 -8.87 32.42
C GLY A 85 14.28 -7.39 32.82
N PRO A 86 14.04 -7.10 34.12
CA PRO A 86 14.00 -5.73 34.64
C PRO A 86 15.31 -4.95 34.44
N GLU A 87 16.44 -5.65 34.38
CA GLU A 87 17.77 -5.05 34.18
C GLU A 87 18.00 -4.57 32.74
N ASP A 88 17.25 -5.13 31.78
CA ASP A 88 17.38 -4.82 30.35
C ASP A 88 16.53 -3.62 29.91
N GLU A 89 15.63 -3.10 30.77
CA GLU A 89 14.65 -2.08 30.37
C GLU A 89 15.33 -0.80 29.87
N ALA A 90 16.41 -0.37 30.54
CA ALA A 90 17.19 0.79 30.13
C ALA A 90 17.94 0.53 28.81
N PHE A 91 18.56 -0.64 28.65
CA PHE A 91 19.32 -1.00 27.46
C PHE A 91 18.43 -1.24 26.25
N ALA A 92 17.27 -1.88 26.42
CA ALA A 92 16.28 -2.09 25.36
C ALA A 92 15.72 -0.75 24.84
N LYS A 93 15.52 0.23 25.73
CA LYS A 93 15.11 1.58 25.33
C LYS A 93 16.21 2.29 24.54
N GLN A 94 17.46 2.22 25.00
CA GLN A 94 18.61 2.78 24.27
C GLN A 94 18.78 2.13 22.89
N ALA A 95 18.72 0.80 22.81
CA ALA A 95 18.81 0.05 21.57
C ALA A 95 17.67 0.41 20.60
N THR A 96 16.47 0.67 21.13
CA THR A 96 15.30 1.11 20.35
C THR A 96 15.58 2.45 19.69
N GLU A 97 15.97 3.44 20.48
CA GLU A 97 16.25 4.79 19.98
C GLU A 97 17.43 4.79 18.99
N TYR A 98 18.48 4.02 19.29
CA TYR A 98 19.66 3.91 18.42
C TYR A 98 19.36 3.24 17.07
N CYS A 99 18.70 2.08 17.06
CA CYS A 99 18.42 1.37 15.79
C CYS A 99 17.45 2.16 14.89
N ASN A 100 16.47 2.86 15.47
CA ASN A 100 15.59 3.75 14.71
C ASN A 100 16.37 4.95 14.14
N TYR A 101 17.33 5.50 14.90
CA TYR A 101 18.23 6.54 14.40
C TYR A 101 19.08 6.04 13.23
N VAL A 102 19.70 4.86 13.34
CA VAL A 102 20.49 4.24 12.26
C VAL A 102 19.64 4.00 11.01
N PHE A 103 18.39 3.56 11.19
CA PHE A 103 17.49 3.31 10.07
C PHE A 103 17.04 4.59 9.35
N THR A 104 16.82 5.69 10.08
CA THR A 104 16.20 6.92 9.54
C THR A 104 17.19 8.03 9.19
N GLN A 105 18.29 8.15 9.93
CA GLN A 105 19.29 9.23 9.78
C GLN A 105 20.54 8.75 9.04
N ASP A 106 21.09 7.59 9.41
CA ASP A 106 22.30 7.07 8.74
C ASP A 106 22.00 6.44 7.39
N ASN A 107 20.77 5.93 7.25
CA ASN A 107 20.25 5.33 6.04
C ASN A 107 18.98 6.07 5.62
N PRO A 108 18.67 6.12 4.31
CA PRO A 108 17.45 6.75 3.82
C PRO A 108 16.24 5.83 4.04
N GLY A 109 15.88 5.56 5.30
CA GLY A 109 14.87 4.57 5.70
C GLY A 109 13.53 4.69 4.98
N PHE A 110 13.06 5.92 4.71
CA PHE A 110 11.83 6.14 3.94
C PHE A 110 11.92 5.60 2.51
N MET A 111 13.02 5.90 1.80
CA MET A 111 13.23 5.44 0.42
C MET A 111 13.47 3.93 0.38
N LEU A 112 14.16 3.37 1.38
CA LEU A 112 14.35 1.93 1.49
C LEU A 112 13.01 1.20 1.66
N LEU A 113 12.09 1.70 2.49
CA LEU A 113 10.75 1.13 2.59
C LEU A 113 9.93 1.34 1.30
N TYR A 114 10.10 2.47 0.62
CA TYR A 114 9.44 2.73 -0.66
C TYR A 114 9.80 1.66 -1.69
N ASP A 115 11.10 1.45 -1.92
CA ASP A 115 11.59 0.46 -2.89
C ASP A 115 11.20 -0.96 -2.45
N PHE A 116 11.43 -1.29 -1.18
CA PHE A 116 11.13 -2.61 -0.62
C PHE A 116 9.65 -3.00 -0.76
N PHE A 117 8.73 -2.09 -0.43
CA PHE A 117 7.30 -2.36 -0.54
C PHE A 117 6.83 -2.35 -1.99
N LYS A 118 7.36 -1.45 -2.83
CA LYS A 118 6.99 -1.37 -4.24
C LYS A 118 7.40 -2.63 -5.00
N ASP A 119 8.61 -3.12 -4.77
CA ASP A 119 9.08 -4.39 -5.34
C ASP A 119 8.21 -5.57 -4.90
N ALA A 120 7.79 -5.60 -3.62
CA ALA A 120 6.91 -6.65 -3.12
C ALA A 120 5.50 -6.61 -3.75
N LEU A 121 4.93 -5.42 -3.92
CA LEU A 121 3.60 -5.24 -4.53
C LEU A 121 3.59 -5.55 -6.03
N LEU A 122 4.73 -5.38 -6.70
CA LEU A 122 4.88 -5.56 -8.15
C LEU A 122 5.48 -6.92 -8.53
N GLN A 123 6.69 -7.21 -8.06
CA GLN A 123 7.54 -8.35 -8.45
C GLN A 123 7.45 -9.56 -7.50
N LYS A 124 6.39 -9.64 -6.70
CA LYS A 124 6.05 -10.70 -5.71
C LYS A 124 6.84 -10.67 -4.42
N ASN A 125 8.05 -10.13 -4.40
CA ASN A 125 8.87 -10.00 -3.21
C ASN A 125 9.72 -8.73 -3.23
N GLY A 126 9.85 -8.09 -2.07
CA GLY A 126 10.87 -7.09 -1.80
C GLY A 126 12.00 -7.73 -1.00
N VAL A 127 13.24 -7.30 -1.23
CA VAL A 127 14.41 -7.74 -0.46
C VAL A 127 15.27 -6.53 -0.08
N LEU A 128 15.60 -6.40 1.20
CA LEU A 128 16.62 -5.47 1.67
C LEU A 128 17.79 -6.27 2.23
N LYS A 129 19.01 -5.82 1.97
CA LYS A 129 20.22 -6.35 2.61
C LYS A 129 20.75 -5.34 3.61
N VAL A 130 21.08 -5.82 4.80
CA VAL A 130 21.67 -5.03 5.88
C VAL A 130 23.06 -5.60 6.16
N TYR A 131 24.09 -4.77 6.06
CA TYR A 131 25.47 -5.19 6.29
C TYR A 131 26.27 -4.09 6.97
N TRP A 132 27.38 -4.49 7.61
CA TRP A 132 28.36 -3.55 8.12
C TRP A 132 29.36 -3.22 7.02
N ASP A 133 29.48 -1.94 6.70
CA ASP A 133 30.52 -1.43 5.83
C ASP A 133 31.60 -0.79 6.69
N SER A 134 32.80 -1.37 6.69
CA SER A 134 33.94 -0.91 7.47
C SER A 134 34.58 0.37 6.93
N GLU A 135 34.30 0.75 5.68
CA GLU A 135 34.95 1.89 5.01
C GLU A 135 33.95 2.96 4.54
N ALA A 136 32.75 2.95 5.13
CA ALA A 136 31.62 3.73 4.66
C ALA A 136 31.82 5.26 4.66
N ILE A 137 32.69 5.78 5.53
CA ILE A 137 33.07 7.19 5.58
C ILE A 137 34.58 7.25 5.42
N GLN A 138 35.04 7.80 4.30
CA GLN A 138 36.43 8.17 4.06
C GLN A 138 36.53 9.69 4.06
N GLU A 139 36.81 10.29 5.21
CA GLU A 139 37.10 11.72 5.28
C GLU A 139 38.60 11.93 5.12
N THR A 140 39.00 12.53 3.99
CA THR A 140 40.36 13.03 3.82
C THR A 140 40.46 14.41 4.45
N ARG A 141 41.31 14.54 5.47
CA ARG A 141 41.57 15.82 6.13
C ARG A 141 43.06 16.14 6.09
N SER A 142 43.38 17.37 5.71
CA SER A 142 44.70 17.97 5.90
C SER A 142 44.66 18.84 7.14
N VAL A 143 45.61 18.64 8.04
CA VAL A 143 45.83 19.50 9.20
C VAL A 143 47.28 19.95 9.13
N ASP A 144 47.46 21.26 9.08
CA ASP A 144 48.77 21.91 9.04
C ASP A 144 49.15 22.34 10.47
N ASP A 145 50.46 22.41 10.76
CA ASP A 145 51.02 22.89 12.04
C ASP A 145 50.54 22.14 13.30
N MET A 146 50.44 20.80 13.23
CA MET A 146 50.01 19.99 14.37
C MET A 146 51.15 19.70 15.35
N ASP A 147 50.91 19.77 16.66
CA ASP A 147 51.91 19.46 17.68
C ASP A 147 52.20 17.94 17.77
N ASP A 148 53.40 17.59 18.24
CA ASP A 148 53.91 16.21 18.31
C ASP A 148 53.06 15.28 19.22
N GLU A 149 52.46 15.83 20.29
CA GLU A 149 51.54 15.07 21.17
C GLU A 149 50.24 14.73 20.44
N THR A 150 49.64 15.71 19.75
CA THR A 150 48.42 15.50 18.94
C THR A 150 48.70 14.57 17.76
N TYR A 151 49.86 14.66 17.12
CA TYR A 151 50.29 13.73 16.06
C TYR A 151 50.41 12.30 16.56
N THR A 152 51.05 12.09 17.71
CA THR A 152 51.19 10.77 18.32
C THR A 152 49.82 10.17 18.66
N LEU A 153 48.88 10.99 19.15
CA LEU A 153 47.51 10.55 19.42
C LEU A 153 46.75 10.18 18.13
N LEU A 154 46.95 10.94 17.05
CA LEU A 154 46.34 10.69 15.74
C LEU A 154 46.90 9.43 15.06
N ALA A 155 48.22 9.22 15.13
CA ALA A 155 48.89 8.05 14.59
C ALA A 155 48.59 6.76 15.40
N ALA A 156 48.17 6.92 16.66
CA ALA A 156 47.75 5.80 17.51
C ALA A 156 46.28 5.39 17.30
N ASP A 157 45.46 6.18 16.59
CA ASP A 157 44.07 5.80 16.31
C ASP A 157 44.03 4.79 15.14
N PRO A 158 43.59 3.54 15.36
CA PRO A 158 43.55 2.52 14.31
C PRO A 158 42.59 2.84 13.15
N ASP A 159 41.67 3.79 13.34
CA ASP A 159 40.70 4.22 12.31
C ASP A 159 41.28 5.30 11.36
N ILE A 160 42.53 5.70 11.57
CA ILE A 160 43.17 6.80 10.83
C ILE A 160 44.37 6.27 10.05
N GLU A 161 44.31 6.39 8.73
CA GLU A 161 45.42 6.06 7.84
C GLU A 161 46.10 7.36 7.38
N ILE A 162 47.37 7.55 7.75
CA ILE A 162 48.17 8.70 7.34
C ILE A 162 48.68 8.48 5.91
N ILE A 163 48.30 9.36 4.99
CA ILE A 163 48.69 9.29 3.58
C ILE A 163 49.99 10.07 3.35
N GLU A 164 50.06 11.29 3.89
CA GLU A 164 51.19 12.20 3.73
C GLU A 164 51.53 12.83 5.09
N HIS A 165 52.83 12.87 5.41
CA HIS A 165 53.37 13.44 6.63
C HIS A 165 54.59 14.28 6.30
N THR A 166 54.60 15.54 6.74
CA THR A 166 55.76 16.43 6.66
C THR A 166 56.06 16.96 8.05
N GLU A 167 57.32 16.81 8.49
CA GLU A 167 57.80 17.37 9.76
C GLU A 167 58.45 18.74 9.49
N ASN A 168 57.87 19.78 10.08
CA ASN A 168 58.39 21.14 10.03
C ASN A 168 59.10 21.45 11.35
N SER A 169 60.41 21.70 11.26
CA SER A 169 61.22 22.16 12.38
C SER A 169 61.43 23.67 12.24
N GLU A 170 60.69 24.48 13.01
CA GLU A 170 61.01 25.89 13.13
C GLU A 170 62.11 26.09 14.17
N ALA A 171 63.30 26.48 13.69
CA ALA A 171 64.32 27.04 14.56
C ALA A 171 63.84 28.41 15.06
N GLY A 172 63.53 28.49 16.36
CA GLY A 172 62.96 29.70 16.98
C GLY A 172 63.72 30.99 16.62
N PRO A 173 63.03 32.14 16.47
CA PRO A 173 63.63 33.39 16.03
C PRO A 173 64.54 33.95 17.14
N GLY A 174 65.83 33.61 17.10
CA GLY A 174 66.72 34.00 18.21
C GLY A 174 68.21 33.70 18.07
N SER A 175 68.78 33.64 16.86
CA SER A 175 70.24 33.59 16.72
C SER A 175 70.76 34.51 15.61
N SER A 176 70.81 35.80 15.91
CA SER A 176 71.75 36.71 15.24
C SER A 176 73.19 36.28 15.56
N PRO A 177 74.16 36.37 14.64
CA PRO A 177 75.51 35.86 14.87
C PRO A 177 76.29 36.74 15.87
N PRO A 178 77.05 36.17 16.83
CA PRO A 178 77.85 36.98 17.75
C PRO A 178 79.17 37.39 17.09
N LEU A 179 79.39 38.71 16.96
CA LEU A 179 80.69 39.27 16.61
C LEU A 179 81.51 39.54 17.89
N ALA A 180 82.53 38.70 18.09
CA ALA A 180 83.81 38.88 18.80
C ALA A 180 83.93 39.75 20.08
N ALA A 181 84.18 39.04 21.18
CA ALA A 181 85.33 39.17 22.12
C ALA A 181 85.51 40.43 22.99
N GLY A 182 85.46 40.22 24.31
CA GLY A 182 86.31 40.96 25.26
C GLY A 182 85.80 41.11 26.69
N GLY A 183 86.05 40.12 27.55
CA GLY A 183 86.42 40.38 28.95
C GLY A 183 85.34 40.28 30.05
N VAL A 184 85.76 39.58 31.11
CA VAL A 184 85.36 39.59 32.53
C VAL A 184 84.03 38.99 33.00
N ALA A 185 84.19 38.25 34.10
CA ALA A 185 83.24 37.43 34.82
C ALA A 185 82.08 38.21 35.44
N GLY A 186 80.87 37.63 35.34
CA GLY A 186 79.68 38.00 36.09
C GLY A 186 78.56 37.02 35.77
N MET A 187 77.88 36.51 36.81
CA MET A 187 76.76 35.56 36.72
C MET A 187 75.80 35.85 35.55
N ALA A 188 75.63 34.86 34.67
CA ALA A 188 74.52 34.78 33.72
C ALA A 188 73.62 33.58 34.10
N PRO A 189 72.28 33.72 34.08
CA PRO A 189 71.40 32.60 34.33
C PRO A 189 71.51 31.60 33.18
N SER A 190 71.53 30.32 33.53
CA SER A 190 71.43 29.21 32.59
C SER A 190 70.11 29.29 31.82
N ALA A 191 70.14 29.90 30.64
CA ALA A 191 69.08 29.73 29.67
C ALA A 191 69.25 28.34 29.04
N THR A 192 68.48 27.37 29.52
CA THR A 192 68.21 26.14 28.78
C THR A 192 67.72 26.52 27.38
N PRO A 193 68.30 25.97 26.29
CA PRO A 193 67.73 26.13 24.96
C PRO A 193 66.29 25.61 25.01
N ALA A 194 65.33 26.43 24.60
CA ALA A 194 63.97 25.93 24.37
C ALA A 194 64.07 24.83 23.31
N PRO A 195 63.45 23.66 23.53
CA PRO A 195 63.43 22.61 22.51
C PRO A 195 62.80 23.18 21.22
N PRO A 196 63.30 22.78 20.03
CA PRO A 196 62.68 23.18 18.78
C PRO A 196 61.20 22.79 18.82
N VAL A 197 60.33 23.71 18.44
CA VAL A 197 58.91 23.40 18.27
C VAL A 197 58.84 22.61 16.96
N VAL A 198 58.58 21.31 17.09
CA VAL A 198 58.33 20.41 15.96
C VAL A 198 56.83 20.47 15.67
N THR A 199 56.48 20.84 14.45
CA THR A 199 55.10 20.77 13.96
C THR A 199 55.01 19.76 12.82
N HIS A 200 53.85 19.14 12.67
CA HIS A 200 53.59 18.11 11.67
C HIS A 200 52.42 18.53 10.78
N ASP A 201 52.66 18.53 9.47
CA ASP A 201 51.59 18.62 8.48
C ASP A 201 51.18 17.20 8.11
N VAL A 202 49.91 16.87 8.34
CA VAL A 202 49.39 15.50 8.17
C VAL A 202 48.15 15.52 7.30
N LYS A 203 48.19 14.70 6.26
CA LYS A 203 47.02 14.33 5.49
C LYS A 203 46.64 12.90 5.85
N TYR A 204 45.46 12.74 6.44
CA TYR A 204 44.97 11.44 6.86
C TYR A 204 43.58 11.16 6.33
N VAL A 205 43.28 9.88 6.14
CA VAL A 205 41.94 9.36 5.87
C VAL A 205 41.41 8.76 7.16
N LYS A 206 40.31 9.32 7.65
CA LYS A 206 39.54 8.70 8.72
C LYS A 206 38.55 7.72 8.10
N ARG A 207 38.66 6.44 8.46
CA ARG A 207 37.71 5.39 8.07
C ARG A 207 36.75 5.14 9.22
N GLN A 208 35.47 5.38 9.01
CA GLN A 208 34.45 5.04 10.00
C GLN A 208 33.44 4.06 9.40
N GLY A 209 33.29 2.93 10.07
CA GLY A 209 32.30 1.93 9.69
C GLY A 209 30.89 2.34 10.07
N LYS A 210 29.91 1.94 9.26
CA LYS A 210 28.48 2.14 9.56
C LYS A 210 27.65 0.95 9.10
N VAL A 211 26.47 0.81 9.69
CA VAL A 211 25.45 -0.11 9.19
C VAL A 211 24.85 0.49 7.91
N CYS A 212 24.97 -0.23 6.81
CA CYS A 212 24.41 0.13 5.51
C CYS A 212 23.22 -0.78 5.19
N ILE A 213 22.20 -0.20 4.57
CA ILE A 213 21.01 -0.92 4.10
C ILE A 213 20.85 -0.62 2.61
N GLU A 214 20.78 -1.67 1.80
CA GLU A 214 20.57 -1.58 0.35
C GLU A 214 19.30 -2.32 -0.08
N ALA A 215 18.57 -1.74 -1.03
CA ALA A 215 17.49 -2.44 -1.72
C ALA A 215 18.07 -3.37 -2.77
N VAL A 216 17.85 -4.67 -2.59
CA VAL A 216 18.37 -5.70 -3.50
C VAL A 216 17.32 -5.94 -4.59
N PRO A 217 17.66 -5.70 -5.87
CA PRO A 217 16.76 -6.03 -6.96
C PRO A 217 16.33 -7.50 -6.89
N PRO A 218 15.02 -7.82 -7.04
CA PRO A 218 14.53 -9.19 -6.88
C PRO A 218 15.21 -10.23 -7.79
N GLU A 219 15.77 -9.81 -8.92
CA GLU A 219 16.52 -10.62 -9.88
C GLU A 219 17.99 -10.90 -9.48
N GLU A 220 18.54 -10.12 -8.55
CA GLU A 220 19.89 -10.34 -7.98
C GLU A 220 19.86 -11.28 -6.77
N PHE A 221 18.68 -11.49 -6.19
CA PHE A 221 18.49 -12.35 -5.02
C PHE A 221 18.16 -13.79 -5.40
N LEU A 222 18.97 -14.73 -4.92
CA LEU A 222 18.84 -16.17 -5.18
C LEU A 222 18.53 -16.91 -3.89
N ILE A 223 17.63 -17.89 -3.96
CA ILE A 223 17.25 -18.69 -2.80
C ILE A 223 16.98 -20.15 -3.16
N SER A 224 17.30 -21.07 -2.26
CA SER A 224 17.00 -22.49 -2.43
C SER A 224 15.51 -22.73 -2.68
N ARG A 225 15.19 -23.65 -3.61
CA ARG A 225 13.80 -24.10 -3.88
C ARG A 225 13.09 -24.69 -2.66
N ARG A 226 13.86 -25.15 -1.68
CA ARG A 226 13.35 -25.75 -0.43
C ARG A 226 13.04 -24.70 0.64
N ALA A 227 13.38 -23.43 0.39
CA ALA A 227 13.11 -22.36 1.32
C ALA A 227 11.60 -22.13 1.49
N LYS A 228 11.21 -21.94 2.74
CA LYS A 228 9.85 -21.57 3.14
C LYS A 228 9.82 -20.06 3.40
N SER A 229 8.69 -19.58 3.92
CA SER A 229 8.46 -18.18 4.27
C SER A 229 9.48 -17.62 5.27
N ASP A 230 10.07 -18.48 6.10
CA ASP A 230 11.11 -18.12 7.06
C ASP A 230 12.50 -18.20 6.41
N LEU A 231 13.08 -17.04 6.12
CA LEU A 231 14.37 -16.92 5.45
C LEU A 231 15.51 -17.47 6.31
N SER A 232 15.42 -17.34 7.64
CA SER A 232 16.48 -17.76 8.57
C SER A 232 16.82 -19.26 8.46
N LYS A 233 15.85 -20.08 8.03
CA LYS A 233 15.97 -21.53 7.86
C LYS A 233 16.30 -21.96 6.44
N ALA A 234 16.50 -21.02 5.52
CA ALA A 234 16.88 -21.34 4.15
C ALA A 234 18.26 -22.04 4.14
N PRO A 235 18.39 -23.20 3.46
CA PRO A 235 19.67 -23.90 3.34
C PRO A 235 20.71 -23.12 2.53
N TYR A 236 20.23 -22.33 1.57
CA TYR A 236 21.07 -21.57 0.66
C TYR A 236 20.35 -20.27 0.26
N VAL A 237 21.07 -19.16 0.40
CA VAL A 237 20.68 -17.80 -0.02
C VAL A 237 21.90 -17.16 -0.67
N ALA A 238 21.73 -16.41 -1.75
CA ALA A 238 22.82 -15.66 -2.34
C ALA A 238 22.38 -14.32 -2.92
N HIS A 239 23.32 -13.38 -2.96
CA HIS A 239 23.17 -12.10 -3.64
C HIS A 239 24.19 -12.02 -4.77
N ARG A 240 23.70 -11.98 -6.01
CA ARG A 240 24.49 -11.92 -7.23
C ARG A 240 24.39 -10.51 -7.82
N THR A 241 25.49 -9.76 -7.79
CA THR A 241 25.54 -8.38 -8.27
C THR A 241 26.74 -8.16 -9.19
N ARG A 242 26.71 -7.08 -9.97
CA ARG A 242 27.85 -6.66 -10.80
C ARG A 242 28.72 -5.70 -10.00
N LYS A 243 30.01 -5.98 -9.89
CA LYS A 243 30.99 -5.07 -9.29
C LYS A 243 32.12 -4.79 -10.28
N THR A 244 32.68 -3.59 -10.23
CA THR A 244 33.89 -3.28 -11.01
C THR A 244 35.11 -3.96 -10.38
N LEU A 245 36.18 -4.16 -11.16
CA LEU A 245 37.45 -4.63 -10.59
C LEU A 245 37.99 -3.64 -9.54
N SER A 246 37.77 -2.33 -9.73
CA SER A 246 38.13 -1.31 -8.75
C SER A 246 37.46 -1.57 -7.41
N ASP A 247 36.15 -1.80 -7.42
CA ASP A 247 35.38 -2.01 -6.19
C ASP A 247 35.82 -3.28 -5.47
N LEU A 248 36.15 -4.34 -6.22
CA LEU A 248 36.69 -5.58 -5.65
C LEU A 248 38.05 -5.36 -4.99
N ILE A 249 38.95 -4.62 -5.62
CA ILE A 249 40.27 -4.31 -5.07
C ILE A 249 40.12 -3.43 -3.82
N THR A 250 39.30 -2.38 -3.87
CA THR A 250 39.01 -1.52 -2.72
C THR A 250 38.37 -2.31 -1.57
N SER A 251 37.52 -3.29 -1.88
CA SER A 251 36.92 -4.19 -0.87
C SER A 251 37.93 -5.14 -0.20
N GLY A 252 39.21 -5.09 -0.58
CA GLY A 252 40.30 -5.85 0.02
C GLY A 252 40.51 -7.24 -0.60
N PHE A 253 39.96 -7.51 -1.79
CA PHE A 253 40.22 -8.76 -2.52
C PHE A 253 41.57 -8.72 -3.26
N ASP A 254 42.17 -9.89 -3.45
CA ASP A 254 43.48 -10.06 -4.10
C ASP A 254 43.51 -9.45 -5.51
N PRO A 255 44.30 -8.38 -5.74
CA PRO A 255 44.36 -7.70 -7.03
C PRO A 255 44.83 -8.61 -8.18
N ASP A 256 45.69 -9.58 -7.90
CA ASP A 256 46.22 -10.48 -8.92
C ASP A 256 45.15 -11.49 -9.34
N GLN A 257 44.41 -12.03 -8.38
CA GLN A 257 43.26 -12.91 -8.66
C GLN A 257 42.18 -12.15 -9.45
N VAL A 258 41.79 -10.95 -9.00
CA VAL A 258 40.71 -10.16 -9.59
C VAL A 258 41.00 -9.79 -11.06
N LYS A 259 42.24 -9.46 -11.41
CA LYS A 259 42.64 -9.18 -12.80
C LYS A 259 42.50 -10.41 -13.71
N THR A 260 42.77 -11.60 -13.19
CA THR A 260 42.70 -12.86 -13.96
C THR A 260 41.29 -13.42 -14.12
N LEU A 261 40.29 -12.83 -13.45
CA LEU A 261 38.91 -13.27 -13.59
C LEU A 261 38.46 -13.13 -15.06
N PRO A 262 37.80 -14.16 -15.62
CA PRO A 262 37.26 -14.08 -16.96
C PRO A 262 36.15 -13.01 -16.97
N SER A 263 36.17 -12.14 -18.00
CA SER A 263 34.99 -11.36 -18.32
C SER A 263 33.94 -12.30 -18.91
N ASP A 264 32.74 -12.28 -18.36
CA ASP A 264 31.59 -12.92 -19.00
C ASP A 264 31.28 -12.15 -20.29
N GLU A 265 31.90 -12.55 -21.41
CA GLU A 265 31.49 -12.16 -22.76
C GLU A 265 30.12 -12.77 -23.11
N SER A 266 29.71 -13.82 -22.40
CA SER A 266 28.33 -14.25 -22.41
C SER A 266 27.49 -13.23 -21.68
N SER A 267 26.96 -12.30 -22.45
CA SER A 267 25.67 -11.65 -22.30
C SER A 267 24.58 -12.65 -21.88
N THR A 268 24.65 -13.19 -20.66
CA THR A 268 23.48 -13.74 -19.99
C THR A 268 22.64 -12.54 -19.59
N LEU A 269 21.89 -12.04 -20.57
CA LEU A 269 20.93 -10.95 -20.44
C LEU A 269 20.00 -11.35 -19.29
N ASN A 270 20.01 -10.56 -18.24
CA ASN A 270 18.97 -10.68 -17.23
C ASN A 270 17.76 -9.94 -17.79
N GLU A 271 16.87 -10.67 -18.46
CA GLU A 271 15.69 -10.13 -19.17
C GLU A 271 14.84 -9.22 -18.25
N GLU A 272 14.81 -9.49 -16.94
CA GLU A 272 14.15 -8.64 -15.94
C GLU A 272 14.83 -7.27 -15.79
N ALA A 273 16.16 -7.25 -15.63
CA ALA A 273 16.93 -6.02 -15.47
C ALA A 273 16.87 -5.14 -16.73
N GLU A 274 16.88 -5.77 -17.91
CA GLU A 274 16.66 -5.06 -19.17
C GLU A 274 15.27 -4.46 -19.24
N THR A 275 14.25 -5.25 -18.91
CA THR A 275 12.85 -4.80 -18.92
C THR A 275 12.60 -3.61 -18.01
N ARG A 276 13.28 -3.55 -16.86
CA ARG A 276 13.25 -2.38 -15.96
C ARG A 276 13.87 -1.13 -16.61
N ARG A 277 14.98 -1.29 -17.34
CA ARG A 277 15.75 -0.18 -17.97
C ARG A 277 15.30 0.19 -19.39
N LYS A 278 14.46 -0.63 -20.05
CA LYS A 278 13.91 -0.41 -21.40
C LYS A 278 13.25 0.97 -21.60
N THR A 279 12.86 1.66 -20.54
CA THR A 279 12.14 2.94 -20.61
C THR A 279 13.08 4.17 -20.67
N ASP A 280 14.35 4.02 -20.28
CA ASP A 280 15.26 5.16 -20.08
C ASP A 280 15.94 5.62 -21.39
N ASP A 281 16.27 4.69 -22.30
CA ASP A 281 16.60 4.94 -23.72
C ASP A 281 16.77 3.59 -24.44
N GLU A 282 16.44 3.48 -25.74
CA GLU A 282 16.81 2.32 -26.60
C GLU A 282 18.32 2.35 -26.92
N GLY A 283 19.16 2.49 -25.90
CA GLY A 283 20.61 2.36 -26.01
C GLY A 283 21.00 0.90 -25.88
N GLY A 284 21.76 0.39 -26.86
CA GLY A 284 22.37 -0.95 -26.79
C GLY A 284 23.11 -1.18 -25.47
N PRO A 285 23.38 -2.45 -25.10
CA PRO A 285 23.89 -2.78 -23.78
C PRO A 285 25.09 -1.91 -23.43
N ASP A 286 25.06 -1.27 -22.26
CA ASP A 286 26.13 -0.44 -21.68
C ASP A 286 27.41 -1.27 -21.37
N THR A 287 27.54 -2.43 -22.02
CA THR A 287 28.72 -3.28 -22.12
C THR A 287 29.56 -2.88 -23.34
N ALA A 288 29.69 -1.58 -23.63
CA ALA A 288 30.82 -1.12 -24.41
C ALA A 288 32.06 -1.44 -23.58
N ASN A 289 32.75 -2.54 -23.91
CA ASN A 289 33.99 -3.06 -23.32
C ASN A 289 34.72 -2.01 -22.47
N ARG A 290 34.36 -1.94 -21.18
CA ARG A 290 35.08 -1.11 -20.21
C ARG A 290 36.38 -1.86 -19.92
N GLU A 291 37.42 -1.55 -20.69
CA GLU A 291 38.76 -2.10 -20.46
C GLU A 291 39.36 -1.51 -19.17
N GLY A 292 40.19 -2.29 -18.48
CA GLY A 292 40.90 -1.85 -17.27
C GLY A 292 40.07 -1.96 -15.99
N VAL A 293 40.20 -0.96 -15.11
CA VAL A 293 39.73 -1.03 -13.71
C VAL A 293 38.20 -0.96 -13.58
N MET A 294 37.53 -0.39 -14.57
CA MET A 294 36.06 -0.27 -14.64
C MET A 294 35.36 -1.47 -15.26
N ARG A 295 36.12 -2.54 -15.57
CA ARG A 295 35.56 -3.79 -16.08
C ARG A 295 34.67 -4.42 -15.01
N GLU A 296 33.43 -4.73 -15.38
CA GLU A 296 32.46 -5.35 -14.48
C GLU A 296 32.57 -6.87 -14.52
N VAL A 297 32.43 -7.50 -13.34
CA VAL A 297 32.35 -8.95 -13.18
C VAL A 297 31.17 -9.31 -12.27
N TRP A 298 30.56 -10.46 -12.52
CA TRP A 298 29.54 -11.00 -11.62
C TRP A 298 30.19 -11.52 -10.35
N VAL A 299 29.71 -11.02 -9.21
CA VAL A 299 30.13 -11.43 -7.87
C VAL A 299 28.90 -11.98 -7.17
N THR A 300 29.06 -13.15 -6.55
CA THR A 300 27.99 -13.80 -5.80
C THR A 300 28.43 -13.99 -4.36
N GLU A 301 27.68 -13.40 -3.43
CA GLU A 301 27.83 -13.64 -2.00
C GLU A 301 26.89 -14.76 -1.59
N HIS A 302 27.44 -15.92 -1.23
CA HIS A 302 26.70 -17.12 -0.88
C HIS A 302 26.60 -17.27 0.64
N TYR A 303 25.42 -17.62 1.13
CA TYR A 303 25.16 -18.04 2.50
C TYR A 303 24.61 -19.46 2.45
N ILE A 304 25.46 -20.44 2.78
CA ILE A 304 25.16 -21.87 2.64
C ILE A 304 25.31 -22.60 3.97
N LEU A 305 24.39 -23.53 4.26
CA LEU A 305 24.58 -24.53 5.31
C LEU A 305 25.41 -25.69 4.78
N VAL A 306 26.61 -25.85 5.31
CA VAL A 306 27.53 -26.92 4.92
C VAL A 306 28.31 -27.40 6.14
N ASP A 307 28.45 -28.72 6.26
CA ASP A 307 29.37 -29.35 7.20
C ASP A 307 30.77 -29.24 6.61
N TYR A 308 31.49 -28.15 6.94
CA TYR A 308 32.79 -27.85 6.33
C TYR A 308 33.94 -28.59 7.01
N ASP A 309 33.88 -28.80 8.32
CA ASP A 309 34.92 -29.46 9.10
C ASP A 309 34.76 -30.99 9.16
N GLU A 310 33.62 -31.53 8.73
CA GLU A 310 33.22 -32.95 8.74
C GLU A 310 32.85 -33.46 10.14
N ASP A 311 32.25 -32.60 10.96
CA ASP A 311 31.79 -32.94 12.31
C ASP A 311 30.35 -33.51 12.35
N GLY A 312 29.64 -33.49 11.21
CA GLY A 312 28.27 -33.93 11.06
C GLY A 312 27.21 -32.86 11.35
N ILE A 313 27.61 -31.63 11.65
CA ILE A 313 26.75 -30.48 11.92
C ILE A 313 26.92 -29.48 10.78
N ALA A 314 25.82 -29.15 10.10
CA ALA A 314 25.88 -28.16 9.03
C ALA A 314 25.88 -26.74 9.63
N GLU A 315 26.98 -26.02 9.44
CA GLU A 315 27.14 -24.64 9.87
C GLU A 315 26.94 -23.67 8.71
N ARG A 316 26.53 -22.43 9.02
CA ARG A 316 26.35 -21.41 8.00
C ARG A 316 27.68 -20.77 7.67
N ARG A 317 28.04 -20.77 6.39
CA ARG A 317 29.23 -20.07 5.89
C ARG A 317 28.85 -19.01 4.86
N LYS A 318 29.49 -17.85 4.99
CA LYS A 318 29.53 -16.81 3.97
C LYS A 318 30.71 -17.12 3.04
N VAL A 319 30.44 -17.26 1.75
CA VAL A 319 31.48 -17.48 0.73
C VAL A 319 31.28 -16.49 -0.40
N THR A 320 32.32 -15.74 -0.77
CA THR A 320 32.25 -14.81 -1.90
C THR A 320 32.91 -15.43 -3.12
N THR A 321 32.17 -15.51 -4.23
CA THR A 321 32.69 -16.06 -5.50
C THR A 321 32.52 -15.07 -6.64
N ALA A 322 33.33 -15.22 -7.70
CA ALA A 322 33.22 -14.41 -8.90
C ALA A 322 33.37 -15.23 -10.18
N GLY A 323 32.76 -14.71 -11.25
CA GLY A 323 32.80 -15.27 -12.60
C GLY A 323 31.96 -16.55 -12.78
N THR A 324 31.94 -17.05 -14.01
CA THR A 324 31.13 -18.21 -14.45
C THR A 324 31.52 -19.53 -13.77
N ASN A 325 32.77 -19.65 -13.32
CA ASN A 325 33.30 -20.87 -12.70
C ASN A 325 33.20 -20.87 -11.17
N THR A 326 32.43 -19.95 -10.57
CA THR A 326 32.23 -19.87 -9.11
C THR A 326 33.57 -19.88 -8.37
N ILE A 327 34.49 -19.01 -8.82
CA ILE A 327 35.85 -18.93 -8.28
C ILE A 327 35.76 -18.23 -6.92
N ILE A 328 36.20 -18.90 -5.86
CA ILE A 328 36.22 -18.33 -4.50
C ILE A 328 37.25 -17.19 -4.48
N LEU A 329 36.80 -16.00 -4.10
CA LEU A 329 37.65 -14.82 -3.98
C LEU A 329 38.53 -14.92 -2.72
N ARG A 330 39.73 -14.36 -2.79
CA ARG A 330 40.67 -14.28 -1.68
C ARG A 330 40.71 -12.86 -1.14
N LYS A 331 40.55 -12.69 0.16
CA LYS A 331 40.53 -11.40 0.86
C LYS A 331 41.77 -11.24 1.74
N LYS A 332 42.25 -10.00 1.91
CA LYS A 332 43.39 -9.69 2.78
C LYS A 332 43.09 -10.13 4.21
N ASP A 333 43.99 -10.93 4.77
CA ASP A 333 43.94 -11.49 6.13
C ASP A 333 45.28 -11.24 6.84
N GLY A 334 45.60 -9.95 7.01
CA GLY A 334 46.84 -9.49 7.63
C GLY A 334 48.03 -9.37 6.68
N GLU A 335 49.22 -9.25 7.28
CA GLU A 335 50.50 -9.13 6.58
C GLU A 335 51.46 -10.21 7.09
N ASP A 336 52.28 -10.75 6.20
CA ASP A 336 53.32 -11.72 6.57
C ASP A 336 54.44 -11.06 7.39
N ASP A 337 55.34 -11.87 7.97
CA ASP A 337 56.51 -11.39 8.74
C ASP A 337 57.45 -10.45 7.93
N LYS A 338 57.19 -10.28 6.63
CA LYS A 338 57.94 -9.42 5.70
C LYS A 338 57.12 -8.24 5.17
N GLY A 339 55.93 -7.97 5.75
CA GLY A 339 55.06 -6.84 5.39
C GLY A 339 54.30 -7.00 4.08
N ARG A 340 54.17 -8.22 3.54
CA ARG A 340 53.36 -8.49 2.34
C ARG A 340 51.94 -8.87 2.75
N ALA A 341 50.94 -8.30 2.09
CA ALA A 341 49.55 -8.69 2.29
C ALA A 341 49.37 -10.20 2.10
N GLN A 342 48.83 -10.88 3.12
CA GLN A 342 48.44 -12.27 3.03
C GLN A 342 46.98 -12.34 2.60
N TYR A 343 46.67 -13.22 1.63
CA TYR A 343 45.30 -13.40 1.13
C TYR A 343 44.80 -14.81 1.45
N LYS A 344 43.63 -14.91 2.08
CA LYS A 344 42.96 -16.19 2.35
C LYS A 344 41.63 -16.27 1.60
N PRO A 345 41.16 -17.47 1.22
CA PRO A 345 39.82 -17.65 0.66
C PRO A 345 38.79 -17.00 1.59
N ASP A 346 37.89 -16.20 1.03
CA ASP A 346 36.82 -15.52 1.76
C ASP A 346 35.71 -16.53 2.12
N ILE A 347 36.03 -17.40 3.08
CA ILE A 347 35.16 -18.42 3.66
C ILE A 347 35.04 -18.07 5.14
N VAL A 348 33.97 -17.38 5.50
CA VAL A 348 33.75 -16.87 6.86
C VAL A 348 32.60 -17.63 7.50
N GLU A 349 32.82 -18.12 8.71
CA GLU A 349 31.75 -18.69 9.52
C GLU A 349 30.76 -17.58 9.90
N TRP A 350 29.47 -17.81 9.64
CA TRP A 350 28.44 -16.80 9.80
C TRP A 350 27.53 -17.14 10.98
N GLU A 351 27.89 -16.62 12.14
CA GLU A 351 27.19 -16.83 13.42
C GLU A 351 25.99 -15.89 13.63
N GLY A 352 25.46 -15.27 12.57
CA GLY A 352 24.42 -14.24 12.65
C GLY A 352 23.10 -14.59 11.96
N PRO A 353 22.05 -13.77 12.14
CA PRO A 353 20.92 -13.78 11.23
C PRO A 353 21.40 -13.53 9.79
N LEU A 354 20.69 -14.08 8.79
CA LEU A 354 21.00 -13.77 7.40
C LEU A 354 20.90 -12.26 7.18
N PRO A 355 21.80 -11.64 6.40
CA PRO A 355 21.82 -10.20 6.20
C PRO A 355 20.72 -9.71 5.25
N PHE A 356 19.63 -10.46 5.11
CA PHE A 356 18.54 -10.17 4.19
C PHE A 356 17.23 -10.17 4.95
N ALA A 357 16.38 -9.20 4.65
CA ALA A 357 14.99 -9.17 5.06
C ALA A 357 14.12 -9.23 3.79
N SER A 358 13.02 -9.98 3.84
CA SER A 358 12.13 -10.10 2.68
C SER A 358 10.67 -9.95 3.08
N VAL A 359 9.89 -9.34 2.19
CA VAL A 359 8.44 -9.19 2.34
C VAL A 359 7.69 -9.63 1.11
N THR A 360 6.47 -10.11 1.33
CA THR A 360 5.54 -10.56 0.29
C THR A 360 4.12 -10.20 0.72
N PRO A 361 3.33 -9.49 -0.10
CA PRO A 361 2.06 -8.93 0.36
C PRO A 361 1.00 -10.00 0.61
N ILE A 362 0.99 -11.05 -0.21
CA ILE A 362 0.08 -12.19 -0.06
C ILE A 362 0.94 -13.46 0.05
N PRO A 363 1.35 -13.85 1.27
CA PRO A 363 2.17 -15.04 1.48
C PRO A 363 1.39 -16.30 1.10
N VAL A 364 2.02 -17.17 0.31
CA VAL A 364 1.47 -18.50 0.00
C VAL A 364 2.12 -19.51 0.96
N PRO A 365 1.34 -20.27 1.76
CA PRO A 365 1.90 -21.24 2.69
C PRO A 365 2.87 -22.20 2.00
N HIS A 366 3.96 -22.53 2.70
CA HIS A 366 5.00 -23.48 2.27
C HIS A 366 5.83 -23.05 1.05
N ARG A 367 5.70 -21.80 0.60
CA ARG A 367 6.54 -21.20 -0.46
C ARG A 367 7.22 -19.95 0.07
N PHE A 368 8.41 -19.65 -0.46
CA PHE A 368 9.08 -18.36 -0.23
C PHE A 368 8.38 -17.24 -1.00
N TYR A 369 8.29 -17.37 -2.34
CA TYR A 369 7.55 -16.42 -3.16
C TYR A 369 6.05 -16.65 -3.03
N GLY A 370 5.33 -15.60 -2.63
CA GLY A 370 3.87 -15.56 -2.65
C GLY A 370 3.34 -14.83 -3.88
N GLN A 371 2.19 -14.16 -3.72
CA GLN A 371 1.54 -13.40 -4.77
C GLN A 371 1.71 -11.89 -4.57
N SER A 372 1.77 -11.16 -5.67
CA SER A 372 1.79 -9.70 -5.70
C SER A 372 0.39 -9.12 -5.93
N ILE A 373 0.27 -7.78 -5.92
CA ILE A 373 -0.98 -7.12 -6.33
C ILE A 373 -1.20 -7.26 -7.84
N PHE A 374 -0.13 -7.27 -8.62
CA PHE A 374 -0.19 -7.55 -10.05
C PHE A 374 -0.87 -8.92 -10.32
N ASP A 375 -0.53 -9.97 -9.56
CA ASP A 375 -1.15 -11.28 -9.71
C ASP A 375 -2.69 -11.25 -9.53
N GLN A 376 -3.22 -10.28 -8.78
CA GLN A 376 -4.67 -10.10 -8.52
C GLN A 376 -5.40 -9.30 -9.62
N VAL A 377 -4.68 -8.48 -10.39
CA VAL A 377 -5.25 -7.47 -11.30
C VAL A 377 -4.95 -7.76 -12.78
N GLN A 378 -3.93 -8.56 -13.09
CA GLN A 378 -3.46 -8.79 -14.48
C GLN A 378 -4.56 -9.28 -15.44
N ASP A 379 -5.46 -10.16 -14.97
CA ASP A 379 -6.58 -10.68 -15.77
C ASP A 379 -7.59 -9.58 -16.08
N LEU A 380 -7.94 -8.78 -15.07
CA LEU A 380 -8.88 -7.67 -15.19
C LEU A 380 -8.35 -6.59 -16.14
N GLN A 381 -7.07 -6.21 -16.01
CA GLN A 381 -6.45 -5.21 -16.87
C GLN A 381 -6.43 -5.65 -18.34
N LEU A 382 -6.12 -6.93 -18.61
CA LEU A 382 -6.13 -7.49 -19.96
C LEU A 382 -7.53 -7.45 -20.57
N ILE A 383 -8.54 -7.91 -19.82
CA ILE A 383 -9.94 -7.93 -20.28
C ILE A 383 -10.45 -6.51 -20.53
N ARG A 384 -10.26 -5.60 -19.57
CA ARG A 384 -10.71 -4.21 -19.67
C ARG A 384 -10.04 -3.46 -20.81
N SER A 385 -8.74 -3.64 -20.99
CA SER A 385 -8.02 -3.04 -22.13
C SER A 385 -8.52 -3.61 -23.46
N THR A 386 -8.84 -4.90 -23.52
CA THR A 386 -9.40 -5.52 -24.73
C THR A 386 -10.80 -4.99 -25.05
N LEU A 387 -11.67 -4.86 -24.04
CA LEU A 387 -12.99 -4.27 -24.20
C LEU A 387 -12.90 -2.80 -24.61
N LEU A 388 -12.03 -2.02 -23.97
CA LEU A 388 -11.83 -0.61 -24.31
C LEU A 388 -11.35 -0.45 -25.76
N ARG A 389 -10.38 -1.27 -26.21
CA ARG A 389 -9.94 -1.28 -27.61
C ARG A 389 -11.11 -1.58 -28.56
N GLN A 390 -11.92 -2.59 -28.27
CA GLN A 390 -13.09 -2.93 -29.10
C GLN A 390 -14.15 -1.81 -29.11
N MET A 391 -14.37 -1.15 -27.98
CA MET A 391 -15.28 -0.01 -27.89
C MET A 391 -14.77 1.17 -28.72
N LEU A 392 -13.48 1.48 -28.64
CA LEU A 392 -12.84 2.52 -29.45
C LEU A 392 -12.89 2.17 -30.94
N ASP A 393 -12.61 0.92 -31.31
CA ASP A 393 -12.74 0.45 -32.70
C ASP A 393 -14.17 0.63 -33.22
N ASN A 394 -15.18 0.24 -32.43
CA ASN A 394 -16.59 0.44 -32.79
C ASN A 394 -16.92 1.94 -32.95
N LEU A 395 -16.40 2.80 -32.08
CA LEU A 395 -16.60 4.23 -32.16
C LEU A 395 -15.91 4.84 -33.39
N TYR A 396 -14.66 4.46 -33.69
CA TYR A 396 -13.96 4.90 -34.91
C TYR A 396 -14.72 4.49 -36.18
N LEU A 397 -15.25 3.26 -36.19
CA LEU A 397 -16.03 2.73 -37.30
C LEU A 397 -17.44 3.33 -37.41
N THR A 398 -18.05 3.73 -36.30
CA THR A 398 -19.34 4.42 -36.29
C THR A 398 -19.19 5.86 -36.76
N ASN A 399 -18.11 6.54 -36.35
CA ASN A 399 -17.83 7.93 -36.73
C ASN A 399 -17.34 8.05 -38.18
N ASN A 400 -16.55 7.07 -38.63
CA ASN A 400 -16.00 7.01 -39.99
C ASN A 400 -16.39 5.67 -40.63
N PRO A 401 -17.67 5.47 -40.99
CA PRO A 401 -18.11 4.23 -41.60
C PRO A 401 -17.46 4.05 -42.96
N ARG A 402 -17.22 2.79 -43.34
CA ARG A 402 -16.84 2.48 -44.72
C ARG A 402 -18.06 2.61 -45.62
N HIS A 403 -17.82 3.06 -46.83
CA HIS A 403 -18.85 3.12 -47.86
C HIS A 403 -18.66 1.93 -48.81
N PHE A 404 -19.77 1.40 -49.33
CA PHE A 404 -19.77 0.52 -50.49
C PHE A 404 -19.97 1.36 -51.74
N GLY A 405 -19.14 1.14 -52.74
CA GLY A 405 -19.23 1.81 -54.02
C GLY A 405 -19.26 0.83 -55.18
N ASP A 406 -20.09 1.09 -56.17
CA ASP A 406 -20.05 0.39 -57.46
C ASP A 406 -18.83 0.85 -58.27
N LYS A 407 -17.85 -0.04 -58.46
CA LYS A 407 -16.58 0.24 -59.16
C LYS A 407 -16.76 0.77 -60.59
N GLY A 408 -17.90 0.49 -61.24
CA GLY A 408 -18.15 0.92 -62.61
C GLY A 408 -18.79 2.31 -62.75
N ARG A 409 -19.22 2.93 -61.63
CA ARG A 409 -20.03 4.17 -61.63
C ARG A 409 -19.50 5.26 -60.70
N ILE A 410 -18.35 5.02 -60.07
CA ILE A 410 -17.69 5.93 -59.15
C ILE A 410 -16.27 6.14 -59.64
N ASN A 411 -15.80 7.39 -59.59
CA ASN A 411 -14.39 7.68 -59.79
C ASN A 411 -13.57 7.14 -58.60
N GLN A 412 -12.77 6.12 -58.85
CA GLN A 412 -12.10 5.35 -57.79
C GLN A 412 -10.99 6.16 -57.08
N ASP A 413 -10.38 7.13 -57.76
CA ASP A 413 -9.31 7.96 -57.19
C ASP A 413 -9.85 9.01 -56.20
N ASP A 414 -10.99 9.63 -56.52
CA ASP A 414 -11.70 10.58 -55.65
C ASP A 414 -12.29 9.87 -54.42
N TYR A 415 -12.73 8.62 -54.58
CA TYR A 415 -13.33 7.85 -53.50
C TYR A 415 -12.30 7.29 -52.50
N ASN A 416 -11.09 6.97 -52.96
CA ASN A 416 -10.01 6.45 -52.11
C ASN A 416 -9.25 7.55 -51.36
N SER A 417 -9.51 8.83 -51.67
CA SER A 417 -8.86 9.99 -51.06
C SER A 417 -9.88 10.81 -50.27
N PRO A 418 -10.27 10.36 -49.05
CA PRO A 418 -11.30 11.03 -48.26
C PRO A 418 -10.77 12.34 -47.67
N GLU A 419 -10.85 13.42 -48.43
CA GLU A 419 -10.68 14.78 -47.92
C GLU A 419 -11.99 15.28 -47.29
N PRO A 420 -11.96 15.89 -46.08
CA PRO A 420 -13.17 16.46 -45.48
C PRO A 420 -13.81 17.50 -46.41
N GLY A 421 -15.00 17.18 -46.93
CA GLY A 421 -15.73 18.03 -47.89
C GLY A 421 -15.32 17.86 -49.36
N GLY A 422 -14.52 16.85 -49.70
CA GLY A 422 -14.17 16.50 -51.06
C GLY A 422 -15.38 16.07 -51.90
N LEU A 423 -15.37 16.41 -53.19
CA LEU A 423 -16.41 16.02 -54.13
C LEU A 423 -16.14 14.59 -54.64
N VAL A 424 -17.10 13.70 -54.48
CA VAL A 424 -17.08 12.38 -55.12
C VAL A 424 -18.01 12.40 -56.32
N GLY A 425 -17.44 12.29 -57.52
CA GLY A 425 -18.21 12.18 -58.77
C GLY A 425 -18.84 10.79 -58.92
N THR A 426 -20.12 10.74 -59.27
CA THR A 426 -20.86 9.49 -59.52
C THR A 426 -21.73 9.60 -60.77
N ASP A 427 -21.79 8.52 -61.57
CA ASP A 427 -22.64 8.43 -62.75
C ASP A 427 -24.02 7.86 -62.40
N GLY A 428 -24.92 8.72 -61.90
CA GLY A 428 -26.32 8.40 -61.58
C GLY A 428 -26.77 8.90 -60.20
N ASP A 429 -27.85 8.32 -59.66
CA ASP A 429 -28.35 8.67 -58.31
C ASP A 429 -27.37 8.18 -57.22
N PRO A 430 -26.74 9.08 -56.45
CA PRO A 430 -25.77 8.72 -55.42
C PRO A 430 -26.30 7.71 -54.39
N ASN A 431 -27.60 7.75 -54.06
CA ASN A 431 -28.21 6.86 -53.06
C ASN A 431 -28.24 5.38 -53.49
N GLY A 432 -28.19 5.12 -54.80
CA GLY A 432 -28.14 3.77 -55.36
C GLY A 432 -26.71 3.26 -55.62
N ILE A 433 -25.74 4.17 -55.66
CA ILE A 433 -24.36 3.92 -56.12
C ILE A 433 -23.39 3.86 -54.94
N VAL A 434 -23.60 4.71 -53.92
CA VAL A 434 -22.85 4.72 -52.67
C VAL A 434 -23.78 4.32 -51.54
N LYS A 435 -23.48 3.21 -50.87
CA LYS A 435 -24.22 2.78 -49.67
C LYS A 435 -23.32 2.86 -48.45
N GLU A 436 -23.78 3.53 -47.41
CA GLU A 436 -23.08 3.56 -46.13
C GLU A 436 -23.16 2.18 -45.46
N PHE A 437 -22.04 1.67 -44.98
CA PHE A 437 -22.05 0.51 -44.10
C PHE A 437 -22.45 0.99 -42.70
N ASN A 438 -23.71 0.80 -42.35
CA ASN A 438 -24.22 1.16 -41.03
C ASN A 438 -23.68 0.18 -39.99
N ILE A 439 -22.76 0.65 -39.15
CA ILE A 439 -22.22 -0.09 -38.02
C ILE A 439 -23.01 0.35 -36.79
N PRO A 440 -23.80 -0.55 -36.15
CA PRO A 440 -24.53 -0.18 -34.96
C PRO A 440 -23.56 0.17 -33.83
N PHE A 441 -23.88 1.22 -33.08
CA PHE A 441 -23.12 1.60 -31.89
C PHE A 441 -23.38 0.59 -30.76
N THR A 442 -22.46 -0.35 -30.58
CA THR A 442 -22.54 -1.41 -29.55
C THR A 442 -21.68 -1.09 -28.33
N ALA A 443 -20.85 -0.05 -28.39
CA ALA A 443 -19.98 0.32 -27.27
C ALA A 443 -20.79 0.66 -25.99
N GLY A 444 -22.00 1.20 -26.11
CA GLY A 444 -22.88 1.46 -24.95
C GLY A 444 -23.22 0.22 -24.13
N ALA A 445 -23.33 -0.96 -24.75
CA ALA A 445 -23.60 -2.22 -24.05
C ALA A 445 -22.39 -2.79 -23.31
N SER A 446 -21.18 -2.31 -23.61
CA SER A 446 -19.93 -2.78 -22.98
C SER A 446 -19.60 -2.00 -21.70
N LEU A 447 -20.14 -0.79 -21.52
CA LEU A 447 -19.93 0.04 -20.32
C LEU A 447 -20.36 -0.64 -19.00
N PRO A 448 -21.51 -1.33 -18.90
CA PRO A 448 -21.88 -2.04 -17.67
C PRO A 448 -20.90 -3.17 -17.31
N VAL A 449 -20.31 -3.82 -18.31
CA VAL A 449 -19.31 -4.87 -18.09
C VAL A 449 -18.00 -4.26 -17.56
N MET A 450 -17.58 -3.12 -18.09
CA MET A 450 -16.42 -2.38 -17.59
C MET A 450 -16.60 -1.97 -16.12
N GLU A 451 -17.79 -1.49 -15.76
CA GLU A 451 -18.15 -1.12 -14.38
C GLU A 451 -18.18 -2.34 -13.44
N TYR A 452 -18.69 -3.49 -13.92
CA TYR A 452 -18.61 -4.73 -13.15
C TYR A 452 -17.16 -5.16 -12.89
N LEU A 453 -16.30 -5.13 -13.92
CA LEU A 453 -14.87 -5.46 -13.77
C LEU A 453 -14.14 -4.50 -12.83
N GLU A 454 -14.53 -3.22 -12.81
CA GLU A 454 -14.06 -2.24 -11.83
C GLU A 454 -14.43 -2.65 -10.41
N SER A 455 -15.70 -3.01 -10.16
CA SER A 455 -16.14 -3.47 -8.83
C SER A 455 -15.40 -4.75 -8.37
N VAL A 456 -15.06 -5.65 -9.30
CA VAL A 456 -14.25 -6.84 -8.99
C VAL A 456 -12.82 -6.44 -8.61
N ARG A 457 -12.24 -5.46 -9.31
CA ARG A 457 -10.92 -4.88 -8.96
C ARG A 457 -10.95 -4.32 -7.54
N GLU A 458 -11.92 -3.46 -7.24
CA GLU A 458 -12.08 -2.84 -5.90
C GLU A 458 -12.17 -3.91 -4.79
N ASN A 459 -12.93 -4.97 -5.01
CA ASN A 459 -13.07 -6.08 -4.05
C ASN A 459 -11.79 -6.92 -3.89
N ARG A 460 -11.02 -7.13 -4.97
CA ARG A 460 -9.77 -7.91 -4.92
C ARG A 460 -8.62 -7.15 -4.27
N THR A 461 -8.52 -5.85 -4.51
CA THR A 461 -7.36 -5.05 -4.09
C THR A 461 -7.63 -4.27 -2.80
N GLY A 462 -8.90 -4.02 -2.46
CA GLY A 462 -9.28 -3.11 -1.39
C GLY A 462 -9.11 -1.63 -1.77
N VAL A 463 -8.72 -1.32 -3.01
CA VAL A 463 -8.63 0.05 -3.50
C VAL A 463 -9.98 0.41 -4.13
N THR A 464 -10.76 1.22 -3.42
CA THR A 464 -12.09 1.67 -3.88
C THR A 464 -12.03 3.09 -4.44
N ARG A 465 -12.93 3.46 -5.36
CA ARG A 465 -13.06 4.85 -5.85
C ARG A 465 -13.32 5.88 -4.75
N TYR A 466 -13.89 5.46 -3.62
CA TYR A 466 -14.06 6.30 -2.42
C TYR A 466 -12.73 6.72 -1.81
N ASN A 467 -11.78 5.79 -1.69
CA ASN A 467 -10.44 6.07 -1.20
C ASN A 467 -9.68 7.04 -2.12
N GLN A 468 -10.08 7.09 -3.40
CA GLN A 468 -9.46 7.94 -4.42
C GLN A 468 -10.05 9.35 -4.48
N GLY A 469 -11.18 9.61 -3.80
CA GLY A 469 -11.89 10.90 -3.85
C GLY A 469 -12.58 11.20 -5.18
N ILE A 470 -12.77 10.18 -6.04
CA ILE A 470 -13.21 10.37 -7.44
C ILE A 470 -14.74 10.36 -7.58
N ASP A 471 -15.48 9.72 -6.67
CA ASP A 471 -16.92 9.55 -6.82
C ASP A 471 -17.77 10.61 -6.09
N ALA A 472 -17.91 11.78 -6.72
CA ALA A 472 -18.82 12.85 -6.28
C ALA A 472 -20.32 12.52 -6.41
N ASN A 473 -20.69 11.49 -7.19
CA ASN A 473 -22.10 11.08 -7.38
C ASN A 473 -22.57 10.04 -6.34
N SER A 474 -21.66 9.55 -5.50
CA SER A 474 -21.97 8.66 -4.38
C SER A 474 -22.50 9.34 -3.12
N LEU A 475 -22.67 10.67 -3.14
CA LEU A 475 -23.27 11.46 -2.04
C LEU A 475 -24.67 10.98 -1.60
N ASN A 476 -25.28 10.05 -2.34
CA ASN A 476 -26.54 9.39 -1.99
C ASN A 476 -26.41 8.14 -1.10
N LYS A 477 -25.20 7.65 -0.80
CA LYS A 477 -25.00 6.57 0.19
C LYS A 477 -24.86 7.18 1.59
N THR A 478 -25.58 6.65 2.58
CA THR A 478 -25.48 7.11 3.98
C THR A 478 -24.02 7.10 4.44
N ALA A 479 -23.56 8.17 5.10
CA ALA A 479 -22.19 8.32 5.60
C ALA A 479 -21.69 7.09 6.39
N THR A 480 -22.60 6.40 7.10
CA THR A 480 -22.33 5.15 7.83
C THR A 480 -21.98 3.98 6.90
N GLY A 481 -22.67 3.83 5.77
CA GLY A 481 -22.39 2.78 4.79
C GLY A 481 -21.07 3.01 4.05
N ILE A 482 -20.74 4.27 3.75
CA ILE A 482 -19.44 4.64 3.16
C ILE A 482 -18.31 4.36 4.17
N SER A 483 -18.50 4.73 5.44
CA SER A 483 -17.54 4.43 6.52
C SER A 483 -17.32 2.93 6.69
N GLN A 484 -18.37 2.10 6.62
CA GLN A 484 -18.23 0.63 6.69
C GLN A 484 -17.44 0.05 5.51
N ILE A 485 -17.67 0.53 4.29
CA ILE A 485 -16.92 0.09 3.10
C ILE A 485 -15.46 0.51 3.21
N MET A 486 -15.18 1.75 3.64
CA MET A 486 -13.80 2.23 3.85
C MET A 486 -13.08 1.42 4.92
N ASN A 487 -13.75 1.08 6.04
CA ASN A 487 -13.16 0.25 7.08
C ASN A 487 -12.84 -1.17 6.58
N ALA A 488 -13.73 -1.79 5.78
CA ALA A 488 -13.48 -3.12 5.19
C ALA A 488 -12.33 -3.09 4.17
N ALA A 489 -12.24 -2.02 3.37
CA ALA A 489 -11.14 -1.80 2.43
C ALA A 489 -9.79 -1.66 3.15
N GLN A 490 -9.77 -0.95 4.29
CA GLN A 490 -8.57 -0.78 5.12
C GLN A 490 -8.07 -2.10 5.72
N GLN A 491 -8.96 -3.02 6.11
CA GLN A 491 -8.56 -4.32 6.70
C GLN A 491 -7.59 -5.12 5.82
N ARG A 492 -7.73 -5.03 4.49
CA ARG A 492 -6.84 -5.76 3.57
C ARG A 492 -5.45 -5.14 3.52
N ILE A 493 -5.38 -3.81 3.49
CA ILE A 493 -4.11 -3.06 3.54
C ILE A 493 -3.45 -3.27 4.92
N GLU A 494 -4.23 -3.28 5.99
CA GLU A 494 -3.77 -3.56 7.36
C GLU A 494 -3.20 -4.97 7.50
N LEU A 495 -3.81 -5.98 6.86
CA LEU A 495 -3.27 -7.33 6.85
C LEU A 495 -1.91 -7.38 6.14
N ILE A 496 -1.79 -6.74 4.98
CA ILE A 496 -0.52 -6.64 4.24
C ILE A 496 0.53 -5.95 5.12
N ALA A 497 0.19 -4.82 5.74
CA ALA A 497 1.06 -4.11 6.66
C ALA A 497 1.47 -4.98 7.87
N ARG A 498 0.55 -5.78 8.45
CA ARG A 498 0.90 -6.71 9.52
C ARG A 498 1.87 -7.80 9.06
N VAL A 499 1.68 -8.35 7.87
CA VAL A 499 2.60 -9.34 7.29
C VAL A 499 3.98 -8.70 7.09
N PHE A 500 4.05 -7.49 6.53
CA PHE A 500 5.30 -6.77 6.32
C PHE A 500 6.03 -6.45 7.62
N ALA A 501 5.27 -6.12 8.67
CA ALA A 501 5.80 -5.88 10.01
C ALA A 501 6.49 -7.13 10.58
N GLU A 502 5.81 -8.28 10.55
CA GLU A 502 6.33 -9.52 11.18
C GLU A 502 7.43 -10.21 10.37
N THR A 503 7.47 -10.04 9.04
CA THR A 503 8.39 -10.77 8.16
C THR A 503 9.58 -9.92 7.68
N GLY A 504 9.37 -8.65 7.36
CA GLY A 504 10.42 -7.79 6.82
C GLY A 504 11.00 -6.86 7.85
N VAL A 505 10.17 -5.94 8.34
CA VAL A 505 10.64 -4.83 9.18
C VAL A 505 11.26 -5.34 10.47
N LYS A 506 10.66 -6.36 11.09
CA LYS A 506 11.23 -7.02 12.27
C LYS A 506 12.62 -7.61 12.01
N ASP A 507 12.83 -8.23 10.85
CA ASP A 507 14.10 -8.86 10.50
C ASP A 507 15.17 -7.82 10.16
N ILE A 508 14.81 -6.71 9.50
CA ILE A 508 15.72 -5.56 9.28
C ILE A 508 16.30 -5.09 10.62
N PHE A 509 15.44 -4.81 11.60
CA PHE A 509 15.89 -4.28 12.89
C PHE A 509 16.72 -5.28 13.68
N LYS A 510 16.38 -6.58 13.66
CA LYS A 510 17.24 -7.63 14.24
C LYS A 510 18.64 -7.65 13.62
N ILE A 511 18.73 -7.50 12.29
CA ILE A 511 20.03 -7.50 11.61
C ILE A 511 20.80 -6.20 11.91
N ILE A 512 20.13 -5.04 12.00
CA ILE A 512 20.76 -3.78 12.42
C ILE A 512 21.35 -3.92 13.83
N LEU A 513 20.58 -4.47 14.78
CA LEU A 513 21.05 -4.69 16.15
C LEU A 513 22.24 -5.65 16.18
N PHE A 514 22.18 -6.74 15.42
CA PHE A 514 23.30 -7.68 15.29
C PHE A 514 24.56 -7.01 14.71
N CYS A 515 24.41 -6.22 13.65
CA CYS A 515 25.55 -5.52 13.05
C CYS A 515 26.14 -4.48 14.01
N SER A 516 25.29 -3.74 14.73
CA SER A 516 25.72 -2.72 15.70
C SER A 516 26.44 -3.35 16.89
N THR A 517 25.92 -4.45 17.44
CA THR A 517 26.53 -5.15 18.58
C THR A 517 27.84 -5.87 18.21
N LYS A 518 27.93 -6.47 17.01
CA LYS A 518 29.10 -7.26 16.60
C LYS A 518 30.26 -6.42 16.09
N TYR A 519 29.98 -5.37 15.30
CA TYR A 519 31.03 -4.64 14.58
C TYR A 519 31.31 -3.24 15.12
N GLN A 520 30.36 -2.62 15.84
CA GLN A 520 30.60 -1.29 16.38
C GLN A 520 31.43 -1.34 17.66
N SER A 521 32.62 -0.76 17.59
CA SER A 521 33.63 -0.80 18.65
C SER A 521 33.68 0.45 19.52
N LYS A 522 33.09 1.58 19.10
CA LYS A 522 33.17 2.86 19.82
C LYS A 522 31.78 3.31 20.25
N GLU A 523 31.72 3.97 21.41
CA GLU A 523 30.52 4.68 21.84
C GLU A 523 30.17 5.74 20.80
N ARG A 524 28.88 5.89 20.51
CA ARG A 524 28.41 6.89 19.56
C ARG A 524 27.44 7.82 20.27
N ILE A 525 27.79 9.10 20.27
CA ILE A 525 26.91 10.14 20.80
C ILE A 525 25.89 10.48 19.70
N ILE A 526 24.63 10.20 19.98
CA ILE A 526 23.51 10.55 19.09
C ILE A 526 22.65 11.63 19.73
N ARG A 527 22.10 12.52 18.92
CA ARG A 527 21.19 13.55 19.38
C ARG A 527 19.76 13.03 19.34
N LEU A 528 19.16 12.83 20.51
CA LEU A 528 17.81 12.34 20.68
C LEU A 528 16.98 13.39 21.40
N ARG A 529 15.88 13.83 20.77
CA ARG A 529 14.91 14.78 21.35
C ARG A 529 15.53 16.09 21.90
N GLY A 530 16.68 16.49 21.37
CA GLY A 530 17.40 17.70 21.78
C GLY A 530 18.62 17.43 22.67
N ASP A 531 18.66 16.28 23.33
CA ASP A 531 19.73 15.87 24.23
C ASP A 531 20.75 14.98 23.52
N TRP A 532 22.02 15.10 23.91
CA TRP A 532 23.10 14.26 23.40
C TRP A 532 23.28 13.08 24.35
N VAL A 533 22.98 11.87 23.85
CA VAL A 533 23.06 10.65 24.65
C VAL A 533 24.20 9.78 24.11
N PRO A 534 25.21 9.44 24.93
CA PRO A 534 26.20 8.45 24.56
C PRO A 534 25.56 7.06 24.56
N MET A 535 25.58 6.39 23.41
CA MET A 535 25.08 5.03 23.25
C MET A 535 26.25 4.07 23.04
N ASP A 536 26.34 3.02 23.85
CA ASP A 536 27.34 1.96 23.72
C ASP A 536 26.67 0.63 23.33
N PRO A 537 26.73 0.22 22.05
CA PRO A 537 26.12 -1.02 21.59
C PRO A 537 26.71 -2.30 22.16
N ARG A 538 27.91 -2.26 22.74
CA ARG A 538 28.58 -3.45 23.28
C ARG A 538 27.91 -4.00 24.53
N GLN A 539 27.20 -3.13 25.24
CA GLN A 539 26.50 -3.47 26.48
C GLN A 539 25.13 -4.11 26.20
N TRP A 540 24.68 -4.10 24.94
CA TRP A 540 23.39 -4.64 24.56
C TRP A 540 23.48 -6.13 24.27
N GLU A 541 22.44 -6.86 24.66
CA GLU A 541 22.27 -8.21 24.15
C GLU A 541 21.88 -8.18 22.66
N SER A 542 22.40 -9.14 21.90
CA SER A 542 22.11 -9.24 20.45
C SER A 542 20.71 -9.78 20.14
N ASN A 543 19.99 -10.30 21.15
CA ASN A 543 18.76 -11.07 20.99
C ASN A 543 17.56 -10.51 21.78
N TYR A 544 17.29 -9.21 21.68
CA TYR A 544 16.04 -8.65 22.20
C TYR A 544 14.82 -9.13 21.42
N ASP A 545 13.66 -9.18 22.09
CA ASP A 545 12.40 -9.43 21.42
C ASP A 545 11.94 -8.16 20.71
N VAL A 546 11.61 -8.29 19.42
CA VAL A 546 11.33 -7.14 18.56
C VAL A 546 9.83 -7.02 18.33
N ARG A 547 9.28 -5.85 18.67
CA ARG A 547 7.88 -5.50 18.41
C ARG A 547 7.81 -4.33 17.44
N VAL A 548 7.09 -4.54 16.35
CA VAL A 548 6.85 -3.47 15.37
C VAL A 548 5.60 -2.71 15.77
N ASN A 549 5.74 -1.40 15.97
CA ASN A 549 4.62 -0.52 16.25
C ASN A 549 3.95 -0.09 14.95
N VAL A 550 3.38 -1.06 14.23
CA VAL A 550 2.52 -0.74 13.09
C VAL A 550 1.24 -0.12 13.62
N GLY A 551 0.98 1.13 13.26
CA GLY A 551 -0.22 1.89 13.63
C GLY A 551 -1.53 1.35 13.05
N LEU A 552 -1.69 0.02 12.98
CA LEU A 552 -2.86 -0.72 12.48
C LEU A 552 -4.14 -0.43 13.28
N GLY A 553 -4.04 0.28 14.40
CA GLY A 553 -5.20 0.81 15.14
C GLY A 553 -5.49 2.31 14.90
N THR A 554 -4.64 3.01 14.13
CA THR A 554 -4.68 4.48 14.00
C THR A 554 -5.51 4.99 12.82
N GLY A 555 -6.08 4.10 12.01
CA GLY A 555 -7.17 4.48 11.09
C GLY A 555 -8.36 5.11 11.82
N ASN A 556 -8.42 4.90 13.13
CA ASN A 556 -9.42 5.44 14.02
C ASN A 556 -8.84 6.44 15.02
N LYS A 557 -7.87 7.28 14.63
CA LYS A 557 -7.42 8.43 15.45
C LYS A 557 -8.62 9.23 15.99
N ASP A 558 -9.67 9.39 15.19
CA ASP A 558 -10.91 10.03 15.63
C ASP A 558 -11.65 9.24 16.73
N GLN A 559 -11.78 7.91 16.62
CA GLN A 559 -12.35 7.10 17.70
C GLN A 559 -11.45 7.03 18.93
N MET A 560 -10.13 6.98 18.75
CA MET A 560 -9.17 7.00 19.85
C MET A 560 -9.19 8.35 20.56
N LEU A 561 -9.34 9.46 19.83
CA LEU A 561 -9.59 10.79 20.39
C LEU A 561 -10.93 10.85 21.13
N MET A 562 -12.00 10.27 20.57
CA MET A 562 -13.29 10.14 21.27
C MET A 562 -13.18 9.30 22.55
N HIS A 563 -12.46 8.18 22.51
CA HIS A 563 -12.22 7.33 23.67
C HIS A 563 -11.37 8.04 24.72
N LEU A 564 -10.31 8.74 24.32
CA LEU A 564 -9.47 9.53 25.23
C LEU A 564 -10.23 10.71 25.83
N GLN A 565 -11.09 11.39 25.06
CA GLN A 565 -12.00 12.42 25.57
C GLN A 565 -13.01 11.84 26.56
N SER A 566 -13.53 10.63 26.29
CA SER A 566 -14.43 9.93 27.22
C SER A 566 -13.71 9.52 28.51
N ILE A 567 -12.49 8.99 28.43
CA ILE A 567 -11.66 8.65 29.58
C ILE A 567 -11.32 9.90 30.38
N LEU A 568 -10.97 11.01 29.72
CA LEU A 568 -10.73 12.30 30.38
C LEU A 568 -11.99 12.80 31.09
N GLY A 569 -13.17 12.60 30.50
CA GLY A 569 -14.45 12.90 31.15
C GLY A 569 -14.69 12.07 32.42
N ILE A 570 -14.41 10.75 32.37
CA ILE A 570 -14.49 9.87 33.53
C ILE A 570 -13.47 10.28 34.61
N GLN A 571 -12.25 10.64 34.21
CA GLN A 571 -11.20 11.12 35.12
C GLN A 571 -11.60 12.43 35.79
N ALA A 572 -12.19 13.37 35.05
CA ALA A 572 -12.71 14.62 35.59
C ALA A 572 -13.85 14.39 36.60
N GLN A 573 -14.75 13.44 36.31
CA GLN A 573 -15.80 13.05 37.24
C GLN A 573 -15.24 12.34 38.49
N ALA A 574 -14.24 11.47 38.32
CA ALA A 574 -13.57 10.79 39.43
C ALA A 574 -12.85 11.79 40.35
N LEU A 575 -12.18 12.80 39.79
CA LEU A 575 -11.58 13.91 40.55
C LEU A 575 -12.62 14.68 41.38
N GLN A 576 -13.80 14.92 40.83
CA GLN A 576 -14.89 15.59 41.54
C GLN A 576 -15.43 14.75 42.70
N ILE A 577 -15.62 13.44 42.49
CA ILE A 577 -16.12 12.51 43.51
C ILE A 577 -15.11 12.34 44.65
N GLN A 578 -13.82 12.35 44.31
CA GLN A 578 -12.74 12.01 45.23
C GLN A 578 -12.09 13.22 45.92
N GLY A 579 -12.56 14.43 45.61
CA GLY A 579 -12.30 15.65 46.38
C GLY A 579 -10.90 16.26 46.22
N GLY A 580 -10.12 15.87 45.21
CA GLY A 580 -8.77 16.42 44.98
C GLY A 580 -7.92 15.64 43.97
N MET A 581 -6.75 16.18 43.65
CA MET A 581 -5.81 15.66 42.63
C MET A 581 -4.87 14.55 43.14
N THR A 582 -4.88 14.25 44.44
CA THR A 582 -4.05 13.24 45.10
C THR A 582 -4.94 12.17 45.71
N GLY A 583 -5.27 11.17 44.91
CA GLY A 583 -6.32 10.22 45.21
C GLY A 583 -6.08 8.78 44.78
N PRO A 584 -6.71 7.77 45.42
CA PRO A 584 -6.57 6.37 45.02
C PRO A 584 -7.14 6.04 43.63
N LEU A 585 -8.05 6.85 43.06
CA LEU A 585 -8.70 6.53 41.78
C LEU A 585 -8.03 7.20 40.57
N VAL A 586 -7.66 8.48 40.69
CA VAL A 586 -7.02 9.25 39.62
C VAL A 586 -6.00 10.21 40.25
N THR A 587 -4.77 10.16 39.76
CA THR A 587 -3.68 11.06 40.12
C THR A 587 -3.43 12.10 39.02
N ALA A 588 -2.71 13.16 39.35
CA ALA A 588 -2.26 14.16 38.36
C ALA A 588 -1.47 13.51 37.20
N ASP A 589 -0.66 12.49 37.49
CA ASP A 589 0.12 11.74 36.49
C ASP A 589 -0.77 10.99 35.50
N ASN A 590 -1.87 10.38 35.97
CA ASN A 590 -2.78 9.64 35.10
C ASN A 590 -3.50 10.57 34.11
N ILE A 591 -3.83 11.79 34.54
CA ILE A 591 -4.44 12.82 33.70
C ILE A 591 -3.40 13.34 32.70
N TYR A 592 -2.18 13.63 33.16
CA TYR A 592 -1.08 14.04 32.29
C TYR A 592 -0.81 13.01 31.19
N ASN A 593 -0.73 11.72 31.54
CA ASN A 593 -0.55 10.63 30.57
C ASN A 593 -1.71 10.53 29.56
N THR A 594 -2.94 10.81 29.99
CA THR A 594 -4.14 10.79 29.11
C THR A 594 -4.14 11.98 28.16
N CYS A 595 -3.81 13.17 28.67
CA CYS A 595 -3.64 14.39 27.89
C CYS A 595 -2.46 14.29 26.92
N SER A 596 -1.34 13.69 27.35
CA SER A 596 -0.17 13.39 26.53
C SER A 596 -0.56 12.53 25.32
N LYS A 597 -1.23 11.40 25.56
CA LYS A 597 -1.76 10.55 24.48
C LYS A 597 -2.79 11.24 23.60
N LEU A 598 -3.54 12.23 24.11
CA LEU A 598 -4.50 13.01 23.31
C LEU A 598 -3.74 13.94 22.35
N VAL A 599 -2.71 14.63 22.83
CA VAL A 599 -1.84 15.50 22.01
C VAL A 599 -1.13 14.67 20.94
N GLU A 600 -0.52 13.55 21.31
CA GLU A 600 0.12 12.63 20.35
C GLU A 600 -0.86 12.11 19.29
N ASN A 601 -2.06 11.67 19.69
CA ASN A 601 -3.05 11.17 18.73
C ASN A 601 -3.66 12.26 17.84
N SER A 602 -3.69 13.51 18.30
CA SER A 602 -4.08 14.66 17.48
C SER A 602 -3.00 15.08 16.46
N GLY A 603 -1.82 14.44 16.50
CA GLY A 603 -0.73 14.67 15.56
C GLY A 603 0.13 15.89 15.89
N LEU A 604 -0.07 16.49 17.06
CA LEU A 604 0.75 17.59 17.56
C LEU A 604 1.99 17.02 18.24
N LYS A 605 3.17 17.52 17.85
CA LYS A 605 4.44 17.17 18.48
C LYS A 605 4.65 18.05 19.74
N HIS A 606 5.38 17.52 20.72
CA HIS A 606 5.75 18.20 21.97
C HIS A 606 4.58 18.43 22.94
N VAL A 607 4.28 17.41 23.75
CA VAL A 607 3.26 17.45 24.83
C VAL A 607 3.55 18.56 25.84
N GLU A 608 4.83 18.83 26.11
CA GLU A 608 5.31 19.82 27.08
C GLU A 608 4.85 21.25 26.79
N LEU A 609 4.52 21.56 25.54
CA LEU A 609 3.97 22.87 25.14
C LEU A 609 2.54 23.09 25.66
N TYR A 610 1.80 22.01 25.89
CA TYR A 610 0.38 22.04 26.22
C TYR A 610 0.12 21.64 27.67
N PHE A 611 0.92 20.72 28.21
CA PHE A 611 0.77 20.20 29.57
C PHE A 611 2.13 20.10 30.27
N THR A 612 2.18 20.51 31.54
CA THR A 612 3.38 20.40 32.39
C THR A 612 3.36 19.07 33.17
N ASP A 613 4.48 18.36 33.21
CA ASP A 613 4.62 17.14 34.00
C ASP A 613 4.43 17.45 35.50
N PRO A 614 3.49 16.79 36.20
CA PRO A 614 3.28 16.96 37.64
C PRO A 614 4.52 16.70 38.52
N LYS A 615 5.51 15.95 38.03
CA LYS A 615 6.78 15.72 38.74
C LYS A 615 7.71 16.93 38.76
N ASN A 616 7.52 17.87 37.84
CA ASN A 616 8.29 19.11 37.72
C ASN A 616 7.52 20.34 38.23
N ALA A 617 6.32 20.15 38.80
CA ALA A 617 5.54 21.25 39.37
C ALA A 617 6.07 21.66 40.76
N PRO A 618 6.25 22.97 41.06
CA PRO A 618 6.62 23.41 42.40
C PRO A 618 5.53 23.02 43.42
N PRO A 619 5.91 22.58 44.63
CA PRO A 619 4.97 22.09 45.64
C PRO A 619 3.95 23.18 45.98
N GLN A 620 2.65 22.84 45.89
CA GLN A 620 1.59 23.74 46.33
C GLN A 620 1.74 24.05 47.83
N PRO A 621 1.64 25.32 48.25
CA PRO A 621 1.72 25.67 49.66
C PRO A 621 0.56 25.02 50.45
N PRO A 622 0.81 24.59 51.70
CA PRO A 622 -0.16 23.86 52.51
C PRO A 622 -1.43 24.69 52.74
N LYS A 623 -2.59 24.03 52.59
CA LYS A 623 -3.91 24.62 52.87
C LYS A 623 -3.97 25.09 54.34
N PRO A 624 -4.46 26.32 54.62
CA PRO A 624 -4.69 26.80 55.98
C PRO A 624 -5.83 26.08 56.70
N ASP A 625 -5.78 26.16 58.03
CA ASP A 625 -6.47 25.37 59.05
C ASP A 625 -8.02 25.22 58.93
N PRO A 626 -8.60 24.09 59.40
CA PRO A 626 -10.00 23.68 59.15
C PRO A 626 -11.13 24.35 59.95
N GLU A 627 -10.90 25.37 60.79
CA GLU A 627 -11.93 25.82 61.75
C GLU A 627 -12.65 27.14 61.44
N MET A 628 -12.15 27.99 60.53
CA MET A 628 -12.86 29.21 60.11
C MET A 628 -13.67 29.08 58.81
N ALA A 629 -13.64 27.93 58.13
CA ALA A 629 -14.38 27.72 56.88
C ALA A 629 -15.86 27.35 57.07
N LYS A 630 -16.25 26.74 58.20
CA LYS A 630 -17.61 26.19 58.38
C LYS A 630 -18.70 27.25 58.55
N VAL A 631 -18.37 28.45 59.05
CA VAL A 631 -19.36 29.53 59.26
C VAL A 631 -19.53 30.39 58.00
N GLN A 632 -18.49 30.50 57.16
CA GLN A 632 -18.54 31.25 55.90
C GLN A 632 -19.15 30.41 54.76
N GLN A 633 -18.97 29.08 54.78
CA GLN A 633 -19.60 28.16 53.82
C GLN A 633 -21.13 28.12 53.93
N GLN A 634 -21.73 28.25 55.13
CA GLN A 634 -23.19 28.13 55.26
C GLN A 634 -23.93 29.31 54.61
N GLY A 635 -23.39 30.53 54.66
CA GLY A 635 -23.98 31.70 53.99
C GLY A 635 -23.79 31.74 52.47
N GLU A 636 -22.69 31.18 51.96
CA GLU A 636 -22.44 31.06 50.52
C GLU A 636 -23.18 29.87 49.89
N ILE A 637 -23.35 28.76 50.61
CA ILE A 637 -24.11 27.60 50.13
C ILE A 637 -25.59 27.95 49.97
N GLU A 638 -26.19 28.79 50.82
CA GLU A 638 -27.60 29.17 50.67
C GLU A 638 -27.83 30.12 49.49
N LYS A 639 -26.91 31.06 49.24
CA LYS A 639 -26.92 31.89 48.02
C LYS A 639 -26.64 31.09 46.75
N ALA A 640 -25.69 30.15 46.80
CA ALA A 640 -25.38 29.26 45.69
C ALA A 640 -26.56 28.32 45.39
N LYS A 641 -27.27 27.81 46.40
CA LYS A 641 -28.43 26.94 46.21
C LYS A 641 -29.60 27.69 45.56
N LEU A 642 -29.83 28.95 45.93
CA LEU A 642 -30.86 29.79 45.30
C LEU A 642 -30.49 30.15 43.84
N GLN A 643 -29.20 30.40 43.56
CA GLN A 643 -28.70 30.68 42.21
C GLN A 643 -28.68 29.44 41.31
N LEU A 644 -28.36 28.28 41.88
CA LEU A 644 -28.39 26.99 41.17
C LEU A 644 -29.83 26.53 40.90
N GLN A 645 -30.77 26.85 41.79
CA GLN A 645 -32.19 26.56 41.59
C GLN A 645 -32.79 27.48 40.50
N ALA A 646 -32.41 28.76 40.45
CA ALA A 646 -32.78 29.66 39.36
C ALA A 646 -32.18 29.24 38.00
N GLN A 647 -30.92 28.75 37.97
CA GLN A 647 -30.32 28.18 36.76
C GLN A 647 -30.93 26.84 36.36
N SER A 648 -31.28 25.97 37.32
CA SER A 648 -31.99 24.71 37.09
C SER A 648 -33.34 24.96 36.41
N ASP A 649 -34.08 25.97 36.87
CA ASP A 649 -35.40 26.27 36.34
C ASP A 649 -35.32 26.96 34.96
N GLN A 650 -34.30 27.80 34.72
CA GLN A 650 -33.98 28.31 33.38
C GLN A 650 -33.55 27.19 32.41
N ALA A 651 -32.72 26.25 32.87
CA ALA A 651 -32.27 25.12 32.06
C ALA A 651 -33.42 24.16 31.74
N LYS A 652 -34.34 23.93 32.68
CA LYS A 652 -35.56 23.15 32.44
C LYS A 652 -36.47 23.84 31.43
N LEU A 653 -36.72 25.14 31.56
CA LEU A 653 -37.50 25.90 30.58
C LEU A 653 -36.86 25.91 29.19
N ALA A 654 -35.53 26.00 29.09
CA ALA A 654 -34.81 25.91 27.82
C ALA A 654 -34.88 24.50 27.21
N LEU A 655 -34.77 23.45 28.04
CA LEU A 655 -34.87 22.06 27.60
C LEU A 655 -36.30 21.72 27.17
N GLU A 656 -37.31 22.26 27.86
CA GLU A 656 -38.72 22.07 27.54
C GLU A 656 -39.10 22.82 26.26
N ALA A 657 -38.61 24.05 26.08
CA ALA A 657 -38.74 24.81 24.82
C ALA A 657 -38.08 24.07 23.65
N LYS A 658 -36.89 23.50 23.85
CA LYS A 658 -36.20 22.70 22.84
C LYS A 658 -36.92 21.40 22.50
N LYS A 659 -37.54 20.75 23.50
CA LYS A 659 -38.41 19.58 23.29
C LYS A 659 -39.67 19.93 22.51
N THR A 660 -40.32 21.05 22.85
CA THR A 660 -41.52 21.50 22.13
C THR A 660 -41.18 21.93 20.69
N GLU A 661 -40.02 22.53 20.46
CA GLU A 661 -39.53 22.85 19.11
C GLU A 661 -39.24 21.57 18.29
N GLN A 662 -38.61 20.57 18.90
CA GLN A 662 -38.38 19.27 18.25
C GLN A 662 -39.68 18.51 17.97
N GLU A 663 -40.65 18.52 18.90
CA GLU A 663 -41.97 17.92 18.66
C GLU A 663 -42.74 18.63 17.56
N MET A 664 -42.63 19.96 17.48
CA MET A 664 -43.25 20.75 16.40
C MET A 664 -42.60 20.44 15.05
N GLN A 665 -41.27 20.29 14.99
CA GLN A 665 -40.57 19.87 13.77
C GLN A 665 -40.95 18.44 13.36
N LEU A 666 -41.08 17.52 14.32
CA LEU A 666 -41.50 16.15 14.05
C LEU A 666 -42.94 16.08 13.52
N LYS A 667 -43.86 16.85 14.13
CA LYS A 667 -45.25 16.98 13.63
C LYS A 667 -45.34 17.64 12.26
N LEU A 668 -44.48 18.63 11.96
CA LEU A 668 -44.38 19.23 10.63
C LEU A 668 -43.88 18.22 9.59
N ALA A 669 -42.89 17.39 9.95
CA ALA A 669 -42.38 16.33 9.09
C ALA A 669 -43.43 15.22 8.85
N GLU A 670 -44.15 14.79 9.89
CA GLU A 670 -45.26 13.82 9.77
C GLU A 670 -46.42 14.38 8.93
N ALA A 671 -46.77 15.66 9.11
CA ALA A 671 -47.79 16.31 8.30
C ALA A 671 -47.35 16.43 6.83
N ALA A 672 -46.09 16.77 6.56
CA ALA A 672 -45.53 16.82 5.21
C ALA A 672 -45.54 15.44 4.54
N ALA A 673 -45.10 14.39 5.25
CA ALA A 673 -45.15 13.01 4.77
C ALA A 673 -46.58 12.54 4.48
N THR A 674 -47.54 12.92 5.34
CA THR A 674 -48.96 12.59 5.14
C THR A 674 -49.55 13.31 3.93
N ILE A 675 -49.19 14.57 3.71
CA ILE A 675 -49.62 15.34 2.53
C ILE A 675 -49.01 14.74 1.25
N GLN A 676 -47.77 14.26 1.31
CA GLN A 676 -47.09 13.63 0.19
C GLN A 676 -47.72 12.26 -0.16
N MET A 677 -47.99 11.41 0.83
CA MET A 677 -48.75 10.16 0.61
C MET A 677 -50.15 10.43 0.06
N LYS A 678 -50.89 11.41 0.57
CA LYS A 678 -52.21 11.77 0.02
C LYS A 678 -52.12 12.29 -1.41
N ARG A 679 -51.06 13.04 -1.76
CA ARG A 679 -50.82 13.47 -3.16
C ARG A 679 -50.57 12.28 -4.09
N GLU A 680 -49.77 11.31 -3.65
CA GLU A 680 -49.50 10.09 -4.41
C GLU A 680 -50.75 9.23 -4.54
N GLU A 681 -51.54 9.08 -3.47
CA GLU A 681 -52.82 8.38 -3.49
C GLU A 681 -53.81 9.03 -4.45
N HIS A 682 -53.95 10.37 -4.41
CA HIS A 682 -54.79 11.10 -5.36
C HIS A 682 -54.30 10.98 -6.81
N ALA A 683 -52.98 10.99 -7.04
CA ALA A 683 -52.40 10.80 -8.37
C ALA A 683 -52.67 9.38 -8.91
N MET A 684 -52.49 8.37 -8.06
CA MET A 684 -52.76 6.97 -8.41
C MET A 684 -54.25 6.74 -8.68
N ASN A 685 -55.14 7.34 -7.88
CA ASN A 685 -56.58 7.20 -8.06
C ASN A 685 -57.09 7.94 -9.32
N ALA A 686 -56.48 9.08 -9.66
CA ALA A 686 -56.74 9.77 -10.92
C ALA A 686 -56.28 8.94 -12.14
N GLN A 687 -55.12 8.28 -12.05
CA GLN A 687 -54.63 7.38 -13.08
C GLN A 687 -55.50 6.14 -13.26
N LEU A 688 -55.99 5.56 -12.15
CA LEU A 688 -56.92 4.43 -12.17
C LEU A 688 -58.28 4.81 -12.79
N THR A 689 -58.75 6.02 -12.51
CA THR A 689 -59.99 6.56 -13.10
C THR A 689 -59.83 6.82 -14.59
N GLN A 690 -58.69 7.34 -15.04
CA GLN A 690 -58.38 7.46 -16.46
C GLN A 690 -58.31 6.10 -17.16
N GLN A 691 -57.70 5.09 -16.54
CA GLN A 691 -57.67 3.74 -17.10
C GLN A 691 -59.07 3.12 -17.18
N LYS A 692 -59.90 3.25 -16.14
CA LYS A 692 -61.29 2.78 -16.17
C LYS A 692 -62.09 3.47 -17.27
N ALA A 693 -62.00 4.79 -17.39
CA ALA A 693 -62.68 5.53 -18.45
C ALA A 693 -62.20 5.12 -19.87
N ALA A 694 -60.90 4.87 -20.05
CA ALA A 694 -60.35 4.39 -21.32
C ALA A 694 -60.86 2.96 -21.65
N THR A 695 -60.95 2.10 -20.64
CA THR A 695 -61.45 0.73 -20.78
C THR A 695 -62.95 0.72 -21.10
N ASP A 696 -63.75 1.55 -20.42
CA ASP A 696 -65.18 1.70 -20.69
C ASP A 696 -65.45 2.27 -22.09
N GLN A 697 -64.61 3.21 -22.57
CA GLN A 697 -64.69 3.71 -23.94
C GLN A 697 -64.37 2.63 -24.98
N GLN A 698 -63.39 1.75 -24.72
CA GLN A 698 -63.13 0.59 -25.57
C GLN A 698 -64.33 -0.36 -25.58
N LEU A 699 -64.88 -0.68 -24.42
CA LEU A 699 -66.01 -1.61 -24.30
C LEU A 699 -67.29 -1.06 -24.97
N ALA A 700 -67.48 0.27 -24.94
CA ALA A 700 -68.57 0.94 -25.66
C ALA A 700 -68.35 0.95 -27.19
N ARG A 701 -67.11 1.10 -27.66
CA ARG A 701 -66.78 0.97 -29.09
C ARG A 701 -67.03 -0.45 -29.58
N ASP A 702 -66.56 -1.45 -28.84
CA ASP A 702 -66.74 -2.86 -29.19
C ASP A 702 -68.23 -3.25 -29.24
N LYS A 703 -69.04 -2.73 -28.31
CA LYS A 703 -70.50 -2.90 -28.33
C LYS A 703 -71.16 -2.23 -29.54
N MET A 704 -70.75 -1.02 -29.91
CA MET A 704 -71.29 -0.34 -31.09
C MET A 704 -70.88 -1.01 -32.39
N GLU A 705 -69.65 -1.50 -32.49
CA GLU A 705 -69.18 -2.29 -33.63
C GLU A 705 -69.95 -3.61 -33.75
N GLY A 706 -70.13 -4.33 -32.63
CA GLY A 706 -70.96 -5.55 -32.58
C GLY A 706 -72.42 -5.29 -32.99
N ASP A 707 -73.04 -4.23 -32.51
CA ASP A 707 -74.42 -3.86 -32.88
C ASP A 707 -74.55 -3.48 -34.37
N GLN A 708 -73.54 -2.82 -34.95
CA GLN A 708 -73.50 -2.54 -36.38
C GLN A 708 -73.33 -3.81 -37.21
N GLU A 709 -72.51 -4.75 -36.75
CA GLU A 709 -72.29 -6.03 -37.42
C GLU A 709 -73.53 -6.92 -37.39
N VAL A 710 -74.25 -6.96 -36.25
CA VAL A 710 -75.54 -7.64 -36.12
C VAL A 710 -76.60 -7.01 -37.03
N LYS A 711 -76.65 -5.68 -37.14
CA LYS A 711 -77.55 -4.99 -38.08
C LYS A 711 -77.19 -5.25 -39.54
N ARG A 712 -75.90 -5.37 -39.88
CA ARG A 712 -75.44 -5.71 -41.23
C ARG A 712 -75.83 -7.14 -41.59
N MET A 713 -75.61 -8.10 -40.69
CA MET A 713 -76.04 -9.49 -40.87
C MET A 713 -77.58 -9.63 -40.94
N ALA A 714 -78.32 -8.85 -40.16
CA ALA A 714 -79.78 -8.82 -40.24
C ALA A 714 -80.29 -8.25 -41.58
N ALA A 715 -79.60 -7.25 -42.14
CA ALA A 715 -79.92 -6.68 -43.45
C ALA A 715 -79.57 -7.64 -44.60
N GLU A 716 -78.42 -8.32 -44.52
CA GLU A 716 -78.01 -9.36 -45.48
C GLU A 716 -78.98 -10.55 -45.47
N ASN A 717 -79.45 -10.98 -44.29
CA ASN A 717 -80.47 -12.03 -44.17
C ASN A 717 -81.84 -11.58 -44.68
N LYS A 718 -82.24 -10.31 -44.47
CA LYS A 718 -83.48 -9.76 -45.06
C LYS A 718 -83.41 -9.71 -46.58
N ALA A 719 -82.23 -9.48 -47.15
CA ALA A 719 -82.02 -9.53 -48.60
C ALA A 719 -82.09 -10.96 -49.17
N GLN A 720 -81.68 -11.98 -48.40
CA GLN A 720 -81.84 -13.39 -48.80
C GLN A 720 -83.28 -13.92 -48.73
N VAL A 721 -84.18 -13.30 -47.96
CA VAL A 721 -85.57 -13.74 -47.79
C VAL A 721 -86.53 -13.27 -48.90
N VAL A 722 -86.09 -12.35 -49.79
CA VAL A 722 -86.96 -11.80 -50.86
C VAL A 722 -86.83 -12.55 -52.21
N VAL A 723 -85.92 -13.52 -52.34
CA VAL A 723 -85.78 -14.31 -53.58
C VAL A 723 -85.94 -15.80 -53.30
N GLY A 724 -87.13 -16.34 -53.61
CA GLY A 724 -87.37 -17.78 -53.73
C GLY A 724 -88.16 -18.42 -52.59
N ALA A 725 -89.48 -18.22 -52.58
CA ALA A 725 -90.39 -19.02 -51.78
C ALA A 725 -90.82 -20.25 -52.58
N ASP A 726 -90.12 -21.38 -52.40
CA ASP A 726 -90.73 -22.71 -52.46
C ASP A 726 -89.86 -23.74 -51.73
N GLY A 727 -90.43 -24.32 -50.67
CA GLY A 727 -89.96 -25.53 -49.98
C GLY A 727 -88.86 -25.34 -48.93
N ARG A 728 -89.22 -25.33 -47.63
CA ARG A 728 -88.42 -25.87 -46.50
C ARG A 728 -89.09 -25.60 -45.14
N ALA A 729 -89.80 -26.59 -44.59
CA ALA A 729 -90.16 -26.64 -43.18
C ALA A 729 -89.14 -27.42 -42.31
N ALA A 730 -88.16 -28.10 -42.93
CA ALA A 730 -87.19 -28.95 -42.22
C ALA A 730 -85.79 -28.33 -42.00
N LYS A 731 -85.54 -27.09 -42.45
CA LYS A 731 -84.24 -26.39 -42.27
C LYS A 731 -84.28 -25.22 -41.29
N ILE A 732 -85.43 -24.93 -40.69
CA ILE A 732 -85.58 -23.80 -39.75
C ILE A 732 -85.38 -24.25 -38.29
N SER A 733 -85.60 -25.53 -37.96
CA SER A 733 -85.33 -26.05 -36.61
C SER A 733 -83.84 -26.24 -36.31
N ASP A 734 -83.04 -26.71 -37.27
CA ASP A 734 -81.61 -26.98 -37.06
C ASP A 734 -80.77 -25.71 -36.87
N THR A 735 -81.05 -24.66 -37.65
CA THR A 735 -80.29 -23.41 -37.58
C THR A 735 -80.59 -22.61 -36.32
N THR A 736 -81.82 -22.73 -35.79
CA THR A 736 -82.23 -22.07 -34.54
C THR A 736 -81.62 -22.78 -33.32
N GLY A 737 -81.48 -24.11 -33.36
CA GLY A 737 -80.77 -24.90 -32.34
C GLY A 737 -79.27 -24.59 -32.29
N GLN A 738 -78.62 -24.52 -33.45
CA GLN A 738 -77.18 -24.19 -33.53
C GLN A 738 -76.85 -22.77 -33.06
N LEU A 739 -77.71 -21.78 -33.36
CA LEU A 739 -77.56 -20.41 -32.85
C LEU A 739 -77.76 -20.32 -31.33
N ALA A 740 -78.68 -21.09 -30.76
CA ALA A 740 -78.90 -21.14 -29.32
C ALA A 740 -77.72 -21.80 -28.58
N GLU A 741 -77.16 -22.88 -29.11
CA GLU A 741 -75.94 -23.51 -28.56
C GLU A 741 -74.72 -22.60 -28.67
N MET A 742 -74.56 -21.87 -29.77
CA MET A 742 -73.44 -20.96 -29.94
C MET A 742 -73.53 -19.76 -28.98
N PHE A 743 -74.73 -19.19 -28.79
CA PHE A 743 -74.97 -18.15 -27.78
C PHE A 743 -74.76 -18.65 -26.35
N ALA A 744 -75.26 -19.84 -26.02
CA ALA A 744 -75.04 -20.45 -24.71
C ALA A 744 -73.54 -20.69 -24.44
N SER A 745 -72.80 -21.18 -25.45
CA SER A 745 -71.35 -21.39 -25.33
C SER A 745 -70.56 -20.08 -25.20
N PHE A 746 -71.04 -19.00 -25.83
CA PHE A 746 -70.42 -17.68 -25.73
C PHE A 746 -70.65 -17.06 -24.34
N VAL A 747 -71.89 -17.12 -23.84
CA VAL A 747 -72.23 -16.65 -22.48
C VAL A 747 -71.48 -17.46 -21.42
N GLN A 748 -71.33 -18.78 -21.61
CA GLN A 748 -70.58 -19.64 -20.70
C GLN A 748 -69.08 -19.33 -20.72
N ARG A 749 -68.47 -19.07 -21.89
CA ARG A 749 -67.07 -18.65 -21.99
C ARG A 749 -66.83 -17.25 -21.42
N GLN A 750 -67.80 -16.36 -21.52
CA GLN A 750 -67.73 -15.02 -20.93
C GLN A 750 -67.81 -15.12 -19.40
N ALA A 751 -68.75 -15.91 -18.87
CA ALA A 751 -68.85 -16.18 -17.44
C ALA A 751 -67.59 -16.87 -16.88
N GLU A 752 -66.98 -17.80 -17.63
CA GLU A 752 -65.70 -18.43 -17.24
C GLU A 752 -64.51 -17.46 -17.27
N ARG A 753 -64.51 -16.48 -18.18
CA ARG A 753 -63.49 -15.41 -18.23
C ARG A 753 -63.63 -14.47 -17.05
N ASP A 754 -64.85 -14.02 -16.77
CA ASP A 754 -65.14 -13.12 -15.66
C ASP A 754 -64.84 -13.81 -14.32
N ALA A 755 -65.18 -15.09 -14.17
CA ALA A 755 -64.81 -15.88 -12.99
C ALA A 755 -63.29 -16.05 -12.81
N LYS A 756 -62.54 -16.26 -13.90
CA LYS A 756 -61.07 -16.33 -13.85
C LYS A 756 -60.42 -14.98 -13.53
N GLN A 757 -61.01 -13.88 -14.00
CA GLN A 757 -60.54 -12.53 -13.64
C GLN A 757 -60.82 -12.22 -12.17
N ASP A 758 -61.99 -12.57 -11.65
CA ASP A 758 -62.32 -12.41 -10.23
C ASP A 758 -61.42 -13.29 -9.34
N GLU A 759 -61.09 -14.51 -9.77
CA GLU A 759 -60.16 -15.38 -9.06
C GLU A 759 -58.73 -14.79 -9.04
N GLN A 760 -58.26 -14.25 -10.17
CA GLN A 760 -56.97 -13.56 -10.23
C GLN A 760 -56.96 -12.28 -9.38
N PHE A 761 -58.06 -11.53 -9.34
CA PHE A 761 -58.18 -10.33 -8.52
C PHE A 761 -58.23 -10.67 -7.03
N GLN A 762 -58.88 -11.76 -6.64
CA GLN A 762 -58.86 -12.25 -5.26
C GLN A 762 -57.49 -12.77 -4.83
N ILE A 763 -56.73 -13.43 -5.72
CA ILE A 763 -55.35 -13.85 -5.45
C ILE A 763 -54.46 -12.62 -5.26
N LEU A 764 -54.60 -11.60 -6.11
CA LEU A 764 -53.84 -10.36 -6.00
C LEU A 764 -54.19 -9.59 -4.72
N ALA A 765 -55.47 -9.50 -4.38
CA ALA A 765 -55.95 -8.88 -3.14
C ALA A 765 -55.41 -9.62 -1.91
N LYS A 766 -55.43 -10.96 -1.90
CA LYS A 766 -54.83 -11.77 -0.82
C LYS A 766 -53.32 -11.61 -0.73
N MET A 767 -52.60 -11.44 -1.86
CA MET A 767 -51.16 -11.16 -1.85
C MET A 767 -50.82 -9.77 -1.30
N LEU A 768 -51.70 -8.79 -1.49
CA LEU A 768 -51.56 -7.42 -0.99
C LEU A 768 -51.89 -7.31 0.50
N THR A 769 -52.79 -8.14 1.04
CA THR A 769 -53.19 -8.12 2.45
C THR A 769 -52.51 -9.18 3.33
N ALA A 770 -51.63 -10.03 2.77
CA ALA A 770 -50.94 -11.08 3.53
C ALA A 770 -49.94 -10.52 4.55
N GLU A 771 -50.06 -10.94 5.81
CA GLU A 771 -49.14 -10.57 6.89
C GLU A 771 -47.72 -11.07 6.63
N THR A 772 -46.75 -10.21 6.96
CA THR A 772 -45.33 -10.49 6.72
C THR A 772 -44.69 -10.95 8.03
N GLN A 773 -44.23 -12.19 8.10
CA GLN A 773 -43.54 -12.71 9.30
C GLN A 773 -42.02 -12.64 9.16
N ILE A 774 -41.36 -12.31 10.27
CA ILE A 774 -39.90 -12.25 10.36
C ILE A 774 -39.37 -13.68 10.59
N VAL A 775 -38.56 -14.17 9.65
CA VAL A 775 -37.87 -15.45 9.77
C VAL A 775 -36.58 -15.25 10.54
N ARG A 776 -36.40 -16.05 11.59
CA ARG A 776 -35.20 -16.05 12.44
C ARG A 776 -34.36 -17.29 12.17
N GLY A 777 -33.03 -17.12 12.15
CA GLY A 777 -32.07 -18.21 12.06
C GLY A 777 -32.04 -19.07 13.33
N ALA A 778 -31.33 -20.19 13.29
CA ALA A 778 -31.20 -21.13 14.43
C ALA A 778 -30.55 -20.50 15.69
N ASP A 779 -29.92 -19.35 15.52
CA ASP A 779 -29.28 -18.48 16.51
C ASP A 779 -30.21 -17.36 17.05
N GLY A 780 -31.48 -17.33 16.62
CA GLY A 780 -32.50 -16.41 17.13
C GLY A 780 -32.48 -14.99 16.54
N ARG A 781 -31.52 -14.69 15.67
CA ARG A 781 -31.44 -13.40 14.96
C ARG A 781 -32.30 -13.39 13.69
N ALA A 782 -32.89 -12.25 13.38
CA ALA A 782 -33.74 -12.09 12.19
C ALA A 782 -32.88 -12.13 10.91
N THR A 783 -33.12 -13.10 10.05
CA THR A 783 -32.35 -13.33 8.81
C THR A 783 -33.12 -12.98 7.54
N GLY A 784 -34.42 -12.64 7.66
CA GLY A 784 -35.22 -12.11 6.56
C GLY A 784 -36.71 -12.05 6.90
N THR A 785 -37.52 -11.56 5.97
CA THR A 785 -38.99 -11.56 6.07
C THR A 785 -39.59 -12.48 5.01
N ARG A 786 -40.57 -13.30 5.40
CA ARG A 786 -41.29 -14.20 4.48
C ARG A 786 -42.78 -13.90 4.61
N ARG A 787 -43.46 -13.69 3.47
CA ARG A 787 -44.93 -13.66 3.42
C ARG A 787 -45.44 -15.09 3.45
N VAL A 788 -46.28 -15.41 4.44
CA VAL A 788 -46.89 -16.73 4.59
C VAL A 788 -48.27 -16.65 3.94
N MET A 789 -48.47 -17.36 2.82
CA MET A 789 -49.82 -17.61 2.30
C MET A 789 -50.40 -18.79 3.07
N GLN A 790 -51.61 -18.64 3.63
CA GLN A 790 -52.42 -19.78 4.08
C GLN A 790 -53.19 -20.38 2.89
#